data_AF-A0A8D2L3G0-F1
#
_entry.id   AF-A0A8D2L3G0-F1
#
_cell.length_a   1.000
_cell.length_b   1.000
_cell.length_c   1.000
_cell.angle_alpha   90.00
_cell.angle_beta   90.00
_cell.angle_gamma   90.00
#
_symmetry.space_group_name_H-M   'P 1'
#
loop_
_entity.id
_entity.type
_entity.pdbx_description
1 polymer ?
#
loop_
_entity_poly.entity_id
_entity_poly.type
_entity_poly.pdbx_seq_one_letter_code
_entity_poly.pdbx_strand_id
1 'polypeptide(L)'
;SCVSLTLQSQVCFLGFNITDDKFISDSAFFLKAEQLKAQLRLAEDTSAGVRKELTEIHHRLQESEEACDHHQKELLEIHRAVMDESREKEALQKSNTDLRATIKKAESEKLSLQRSKEEKEQKIAILEEAKAAVQREVGDLRANLREVEKSRMEARRELQELRRQVKALESENSKRIQETTELQHRLLEEEQQNSKEALEMKQKITELEIPADLAPFQILSLQKKLAATEAESQLREQDLMQSLAESCGKEKKLKDDLHNLEMKLQEASRTSEDLQMRLSTCEGHTRGLEIELAKAEAAKREVELKLVALHSTLRRTLGLGSRSPSPQRSCSPVKGQKVPSWGPRLTTISRSHSPLRQPSPLRGEQATTEIDPEVVRDTLRDFLQELRDTQRERDDLRIQVMNMNHQLNEMESDRDRTKSRILQLQKFLADCEEGKRGVDGRLSSAQATLMLQEETIRKIERERQASAEQVATLERNLQTCLFLLQDKVDKLKAKEAKLETEKRKLKEVLEAAENRATKLELSRRSVEGELQRAQLNLTERETEIQSLQEQAQVLRCQLGDKESKTAQLQQELDRLTHSLARTEGTENHLKDRVQILSQALSDATAGSSSLHENISQLQKALTAAEQDRRLLQMSLQIDPTSREVVSLESTSLSCISQCPIF
;
A
#
# COMPACT_ATOMS: atom_id res chain seq x y z
N SER A 1 -73.07 59.29 -175.35
CA SER A 1 -71.82 59.95 -174.90
C SER A 1 -71.82 60.28 -173.41
N CYS A 2 -72.67 61.18 -172.89
CA CYS A 2 -72.54 61.71 -171.52
C CYS A 2 -72.42 60.67 -170.38
N VAL A 3 -73.13 59.53 -170.47
CA VAL A 3 -73.12 58.48 -169.42
C VAL A 3 -71.72 57.85 -169.21
N SER A 4 -70.88 57.80 -170.24
CA SER A 4 -69.56 57.15 -170.14
C SER A 4 -68.54 57.95 -169.34
N LEU A 5 -68.61 59.29 -169.41
CA LEU A 5 -67.65 60.17 -168.74
C LEU A 5 -67.91 60.30 -167.24
N THR A 6 -69.19 60.34 -166.83
CA THR A 6 -69.55 60.27 -165.41
C THR A 6 -69.16 58.92 -164.80
N LEU A 7 -69.44 57.80 -165.47
CA LEU A 7 -69.01 56.48 -165.00
C LEU A 7 -67.50 56.36 -164.88
N GLN A 8 -66.73 56.82 -165.87
CA GLN A 8 -65.27 56.72 -165.83
C GLN A 8 -64.65 57.64 -164.76
N SER A 9 -65.21 58.85 -164.55
CA SER A 9 -64.79 59.72 -163.45
C SER A 9 -65.16 59.16 -162.08
N GLN A 10 -66.34 58.52 -161.94
CA GLN A 10 -66.72 57.82 -160.71
C GLN A 10 -65.85 56.60 -160.45
N VAL A 11 -65.48 55.81 -161.47
CA VAL A 11 -64.58 54.66 -161.32
C VAL A 11 -63.16 55.10 -160.96
N CYS A 12 -62.64 56.20 -161.52
CA CYS A 12 -61.35 56.74 -161.07
C CYS A 12 -61.41 57.31 -159.65
N PHE A 13 -62.47 58.03 -159.27
CA PHE A 13 -62.60 58.58 -157.92
C PHE A 13 -62.82 57.48 -156.88
N LEU A 14 -63.69 56.51 -157.15
CA LEU A 14 -63.85 55.31 -156.31
C LEU A 14 -62.54 54.50 -156.28
N GLY A 15 -61.85 54.33 -157.40
CA GLY A 15 -60.58 53.64 -157.48
C GLY A 15 -59.51 54.28 -156.60
N PHE A 16 -59.35 55.61 -156.68
CA PHE A 16 -58.36 56.35 -155.91
C PHE A 16 -58.68 56.36 -154.40
N ASN A 17 -59.95 56.59 -154.02
CA ASN A 17 -60.36 56.46 -152.62
C ASN A 17 -60.20 55.02 -152.13
N ILE A 18 -60.52 54.00 -152.93
CA ILE A 18 -60.31 52.59 -152.55
C ILE A 18 -58.81 52.27 -152.41
N THR A 19 -57.91 52.85 -153.21
CA THR A 19 -56.47 52.66 -153.02
C THR A 19 -55.92 53.44 -151.84
N ASP A 20 -56.39 54.65 -151.57
CA ASP A 20 -55.95 55.46 -150.44
C ASP A 20 -56.53 54.93 -149.12
N ASP A 21 -57.83 54.65 -149.03
CA ASP A 21 -58.45 53.98 -147.88
C ASP A 21 -57.80 52.62 -147.63
N LYS A 22 -57.47 51.86 -148.68
CA LYS A 22 -56.74 50.60 -148.52
C LYS A 22 -55.29 50.81 -148.07
N PHE A 23 -54.56 51.78 -148.61
CA PHE A 23 -53.18 52.06 -148.18
C PHE A 23 -53.13 52.59 -146.75
N ILE A 24 -54.09 53.44 -146.35
CA ILE A 24 -54.27 53.92 -144.98
C ILE A 24 -54.70 52.77 -144.07
N SER A 25 -55.59 51.89 -144.50
CA SER A 25 -56.03 50.72 -143.74
C SER A 25 -54.91 49.68 -143.56
N ASP A 26 -54.20 49.32 -144.63
CA ASP A 26 -53.07 48.39 -144.62
C ASP A 26 -51.91 48.99 -143.79
N SER A 27 -51.65 50.29 -143.88
CA SER A 27 -50.64 51.01 -143.05
C SER A 27 -51.04 51.07 -141.57
N ALA A 28 -52.29 51.43 -141.25
CA ALA A 28 -52.80 51.45 -139.88
C ALA A 28 -52.86 50.03 -139.29
N PHE A 29 -53.21 49.02 -140.08
CA PHE A 29 -53.17 47.61 -139.70
C PHE A 29 -51.74 47.13 -139.47
N PHE A 30 -50.78 47.52 -140.33
CA PHE A 30 -49.36 47.21 -140.16
C PHE A 30 -48.79 47.86 -138.89
N LEU A 31 -48.99 49.17 -138.69
CA LEU A 31 -48.63 49.88 -137.46
C LEU A 31 -49.27 49.26 -136.22
N LYS A 32 -50.54 48.84 -136.30
CA LYS A 32 -51.21 48.16 -135.19
C LYS A 32 -50.65 46.76 -134.94
N ALA A 33 -50.31 46.01 -135.98
CA ALA A 33 -49.68 44.70 -135.88
C ALA A 33 -48.25 44.80 -135.33
N GLU A 34 -47.48 45.83 -135.67
CA GLU A 34 -46.17 46.09 -135.06
C GLU A 34 -46.29 46.55 -133.60
N GLN A 35 -47.26 47.41 -133.27
CA GLN A 35 -47.56 47.75 -131.87
C GLN A 35 -47.93 46.51 -131.06
N LEU A 36 -48.76 45.61 -131.60
CA LEU A 36 -49.13 44.36 -130.94
C LEU A 36 -47.94 43.38 -130.82
N LYS A 37 -47.06 43.29 -131.82
CA LYS A 37 -45.80 42.52 -131.74
C LYS A 37 -44.84 43.08 -130.70
N ALA A 38 -44.73 44.40 -130.58
CA ALA A 38 -43.91 45.05 -129.55
C ALA A 38 -44.49 44.84 -128.15
N GLN A 39 -45.81 44.94 -127.99
CA GLN A 39 -46.51 44.61 -126.74
C GLN A 39 -46.36 43.13 -126.37
N LEU A 40 -46.43 42.22 -127.35
CA LEU A 40 -46.18 40.79 -127.13
C LEU A 40 -44.74 40.54 -126.66
N ARG A 41 -43.73 41.12 -127.32
CA ARG A 41 -42.32 40.99 -126.89
C ARG A 41 -42.10 41.51 -125.47
N LEU A 42 -42.66 42.68 -125.13
CA LEU A 42 -42.58 43.22 -123.76
C LEU A 42 -43.29 42.32 -122.73
N ALA A 43 -44.40 41.67 -123.12
CA ALA A 43 -45.05 40.66 -122.28
C ALA A 43 -44.24 39.36 -122.17
N GLU A 44 -43.55 38.93 -123.22
CA GLU A 44 -42.66 37.77 -123.23
C GLU A 44 -41.40 38.00 -122.38
N ASP A 45 -40.78 39.18 -122.50
CA ASP A 45 -39.61 39.61 -121.73
C ASP A 45 -39.94 39.78 -120.24
N THR A 46 -41.06 40.43 -119.90
CA THR A 46 -41.51 40.54 -118.49
C THR A 46 -41.90 39.17 -117.93
N SER A 47 -42.55 38.32 -118.73
CA SER A 47 -42.84 36.93 -118.34
C SER A 47 -41.56 36.09 -118.15
N ALA A 48 -40.49 36.37 -118.92
CA ALA A 48 -39.18 35.75 -118.73
C ALA A 48 -38.44 36.29 -117.49
N GLY A 49 -38.59 37.58 -117.18
CA GLY A 49 -38.11 38.18 -115.93
C GLY A 49 -38.76 37.53 -114.71
N VAL A 50 -40.10 37.51 -114.66
CA VAL A 50 -40.86 36.86 -113.58
C VAL A 50 -40.54 35.37 -113.46
N ARG A 51 -40.28 34.64 -114.56
CA ARG A 51 -39.79 33.25 -114.48
C ARG A 51 -38.42 33.14 -113.80
N LYS A 52 -37.47 34.04 -114.08
CA LYS A 52 -36.15 34.06 -113.44
C LYS A 52 -36.25 34.38 -111.96
N GLU A 53 -36.98 35.45 -111.62
CA GLU A 53 -37.26 35.84 -110.23
C GLU A 53 -37.92 34.69 -109.45
N LEU A 54 -38.90 34.01 -110.06
CA LEU A 54 -39.54 32.84 -109.46
C LEU A 54 -38.55 31.69 -109.22
N THR A 55 -37.65 31.38 -110.16
CA THR A 55 -36.61 30.34 -109.94
C THR A 55 -35.59 30.75 -108.88
N GLU A 56 -35.22 32.03 -108.79
CA GLU A 56 -34.31 32.53 -107.77
C GLU A 56 -34.96 32.50 -106.38
N ILE A 57 -36.25 32.83 -106.28
CA ILE A 57 -37.02 32.72 -105.03
C ILE A 57 -37.15 31.24 -104.60
N HIS A 58 -37.36 30.30 -105.53
CA HIS A 58 -37.35 28.86 -105.20
C HIS A 58 -35.98 28.39 -104.72
N HIS A 59 -34.88 28.84 -105.35
CA HIS A 59 -33.53 28.48 -104.91
C HIS A 59 -33.24 29.00 -103.50
N ARG A 60 -33.55 30.28 -103.22
CA ARG A 60 -33.38 30.89 -101.89
C ARG A 60 -34.30 30.26 -100.83
N LEU A 61 -35.49 29.81 -101.22
CA LEU A 61 -36.37 29.04 -100.34
C LEU A 61 -35.74 27.69 -99.99
N GLN A 62 -35.23 26.95 -100.97
CA GLN A 62 -34.54 25.68 -100.73
C GLN A 62 -33.30 25.87 -99.84
N GLU A 63 -32.47 26.90 -100.08
CA GLU A 63 -31.34 27.25 -99.22
C GLU A 63 -31.78 27.54 -97.77
N SER A 64 -32.91 28.24 -97.58
CA SER A 64 -33.47 28.51 -96.26
C SER A 64 -34.05 27.26 -95.60
N GLU A 65 -34.67 26.36 -96.37
CA GLU A 65 -35.20 25.08 -95.87
C GLU A 65 -34.04 24.17 -95.43
N GLU A 66 -33.00 24.04 -96.26
CA GLU A 66 -31.77 23.31 -95.93
C GLU A 66 -31.07 23.90 -94.70
N ALA A 67 -31.00 25.23 -94.56
CA ALA A 67 -30.46 25.88 -93.36
C ALA A 67 -31.30 25.60 -92.10
N CYS A 68 -32.64 25.65 -92.19
CA CYS A 68 -33.53 25.26 -91.10
C CYS A 68 -33.35 23.79 -90.71
N ASP A 69 -33.11 22.92 -91.69
CA ASP A 69 -32.88 21.49 -91.50
C ASP A 69 -31.53 21.20 -90.81
N HIS A 70 -30.49 22.00 -91.10
CA HIS A 70 -29.22 21.94 -90.38
C HIS A 70 -29.36 22.43 -88.93
N HIS A 71 -30.00 23.59 -88.71
CA HIS A 71 -30.24 24.09 -87.35
C HIS A 71 -31.10 23.15 -86.50
N GLN A 72 -32.07 22.42 -87.10
CA GLN A 72 -32.81 21.37 -86.39
C GLN A 72 -31.89 20.20 -85.96
N LYS A 73 -30.93 19.80 -86.79
CA LYS A 73 -29.94 18.75 -86.45
C LYS A 73 -29.01 19.23 -85.32
N GLU A 74 -28.48 20.44 -85.43
CA GLU A 74 -27.65 21.08 -84.39
C GLU A 74 -28.40 21.17 -83.05
N LEU A 75 -29.65 21.63 -83.05
CA LEU A 75 -30.48 21.72 -81.85
C LEU A 75 -30.73 20.35 -81.20
N LEU A 76 -30.91 19.29 -82.00
CA LEU A 76 -31.06 17.91 -81.50
C LEU A 76 -29.75 17.36 -80.91
N GLU A 77 -28.60 17.72 -81.49
CA GLU A 77 -27.28 17.31 -80.96
C GLU A 77 -26.93 18.06 -79.67
N ILE A 78 -27.18 19.37 -79.61
CA ILE A 78 -27.07 20.17 -78.39
C ILE A 78 -28.00 19.62 -77.30
N HIS A 79 -29.24 19.24 -77.65
CA HIS A 79 -30.17 18.62 -76.69
C HIS A 79 -29.66 17.28 -76.15
N ARG A 80 -28.99 16.44 -76.97
CA ARG A 80 -28.36 15.20 -76.51
C ARG A 80 -27.20 15.50 -75.56
N ALA A 81 -26.29 16.41 -75.94
CA ALA A 81 -25.17 16.82 -75.10
C ALA A 81 -25.62 17.34 -73.73
N VAL A 82 -26.59 18.25 -73.69
CA VAL A 82 -27.16 18.77 -72.42
C VAL A 82 -27.81 17.66 -71.58
N MET A 83 -28.47 16.68 -72.21
CA MET A 83 -29.02 15.53 -71.48
C MET A 83 -27.93 14.62 -70.93
N ASP A 84 -26.81 14.42 -71.62
CA ASP A 84 -25.69 13.61 -71.13
C ASP A 84 -24.88 14.33 -70.04
N GLU A 85 -24.59 15.63 -70.18
CA GLU A 85 -24.05 16.47 -69.10
C GLU A 85 -24.94 16.44 -67.85
N SER A 86 -26.28 16.42 -68.01
CA SER A 86 -27.20 16.31 -66.87
C SER A 86 -27.07 14.98 -66.13
N ARG A 87 -26.85 13.87 -66.86
CA ARG A 87 -26.65 12.53 -66.30
C ARG A 87 -25.31 12.43 -65.58
N GLU A 88 -24.25 12.98 -66.15
CA GLU A 88 -22.93 13.04 -65.50
C GLU A 88 -22.98 13.90 -64.23
N LYS A 89 -23.61 15.07 -64.28
CA LYS A 89 -23.85 15.93 -63.13
C LYS A 89 -24.61 15.21 -62.01
N GLU A 90 -25.65 14.44 -62.34
CA GLU A 90 -26.34 13.59 -61.38
C GLU A 90 -25.44 12.50 -60.78
N ALA A 91 -24.63 11.83 -61.59
CA ALA A 91 -23.70 10.79 -61.13
C ALA A 91 -22.62 11.36 -60.20
N LEU A 92 -22.05 12.51 -60.56
CA LEU A 92 -21.11 13.26 -59.72
C LEU A 92 -21.77 13.74 -58.42
N GLN A 93 -23.03 14.20 -58.46
CA GLN A 93 -23.77 14.60 -57.27
C GLN A 93 -24.00 13.41 -56.32
N LYS A 94 -24.40 12.25 -56.84
CA LYS A 94 -24.57 11.00 -56.08
C LYS A 94 -23.26 10.55 -55.44
N SER A 95 -22.18 10.50 -56.22
CA SER A 95 -20.82 10.21 -55.71
C SER A 95 -20.38 11.21 -54.65
N ASN A 96 -20.68 12.52 -54.80
CA ASN A 96 -20.34 13.52 -53.80
C ASN A 96 -21.14 13.34 -52.49
N THR A 97 -22.40 12.92 -52.55
CA THR A 97 -23.16 12.56 -51.33
C THR A 97 -22.61 11.31 -50.64
N ASP A 98 -22.18 10.29 -51.39
CA ASP A 98 -21.58 9.08 -50.84
C ASP A 98 -20.20 9.34 -50.21
N LEU A 99 -19.39 10.22 -50.83
CA LEU A 99 -18.13 10.70 -50.27
C LEU A 99 -18.35 11.47 -48.96
N ARG A 100 -19.35 12.36 -48.88
CA ARG A 100 -19.71 13.03 -47.62
C ARG A 100 -20.17 12.05 -46.54
N ALA A 101 -20.94 11.02 -46.92
CA ALA A 101 -21.41 9.99 -45.99
C ALA A 101 -20.26 9.12 -45.45
N THR A 102 -19.33 8.71 -46.31
CA THR A 102 -18.13 7.94 -45.92
C THR A 102 -17.16 8.75 -45.06
N ILE A 103 -16.94 10.04 -45.36
CA ILE A 103 -16.18 10.96 -44.50
C ILE A 103 -16.82 11.04 -43.11
N LYS A 104 -18.13 11.34 -43.02
CA LYS A 104 -18.85 11.44 -41.74
C LYS A 104 -18.80 10.14 -40.93
N LYS A 105 -18.82 8.98 -41.61
CA LYS A 105 -18.63 7.67 -40.97
C LYS A 105 -17.21 7.55 -40.41
N ALA A 106 -16.18 7.80 -41.20
CA ALA A 106 -14.77 7.73 -40.78
C ALA A 106 -14.45 8.70 -39.63
N GLU A 107 -15.05 9.89 -39.60
CA GLU A 107 -14.97 10.82 -38.47
C GLU A 107 -15.60 10.26 -37.20
N SER A 108 -16.76 9.60 -37.31
CA SER A 108 -17.42 8.95 -36.17
C SER A 108 -16.61 7.77 -35.62
N GLU A 109 -15.96 7.01 -36.50
CA GLU A 109 -15.08 5.89 -36.16
C GLU A 109 -13.78 6.41 -35.51
N LYS A 110 -13.16 7.47 -36.05
CA LYS A 110 -12.03 8.19 -35.44
C LYS A 110 -12.35 8.64 -34.01
N LEU A 111 -13.52 9.26 -33.80
CA LEU A 111 -13.96 9.71 -32.46
C LEU A 111 -14.29 8.54 -31.52
N SER A 112 -14.70 7.38 -32.03
CA SER A 112 -14.89 6.16 -31.24
C SER A 112 -13.54 5.57 -30.80
N LEU A 113 -12.59 5.44 -31.74
CA LEU A 113 -11.24 4.96 -31.49
C LEU A 113 -10.47 5.88 -30.55
N GLN A 114 -10.62 7.20 -30.67
CA GLN A 114 -9.99 8.16 -29.76
C GLN A 114 -10.48 7.99 -28.32
N ARG A 115 -11.80 7.91 -28.08
CA ARG A 115 -12.33 7.63 -26.73
C ARG A 115 -11.83 6.30 -26.18
N SER A 116 -11.76 5.27 -27.04
CA SER A 116 -11.24 3.95 -26.64
C SER A 116 -9.73 3.98 -26.32
N LYS A 117 -8.95 4.85 -26.96
CA LYS A 117 -7.55 5.13 -26.63
C LYS A 117 -7.42 5.83 -25.27
N GLU A 118 -8.17 6.90 -25.06
CA GLU A 118 -8.19 7.66 -23.80
C GLU A 118 -8.59 6.76 -22.61
N GLU A 119 -9.61 5.90 -22.81
CA GLU A 119 -10.00 4.84 -21.88
C GLU A 119 -8.89 3.83 -21.55
N LYS A 120 -7.94 3.60 -22.46
CA LYS A 120 -6.82 2.66 -22.28
C LYS A 120 -5.65 3.34 -21.59
N GLU A 121 -5.38 4.60 -21.92
CA GLU A 121 -4.37 5.42 -21.25
C GLU A 121 -4.72 5.63 -19.77
N GLN A 122 -5.98 5.91 -19.44
CA GLN A 122 -6.48 5.91 -18.05
C GLN A 122 -6.25 4.58 -17.33
N LYS A 123 -6.53 3.44 -18.00
CA LYS A 123 -6.35 2.10 -17.42
C LYS A 123 -4.87 1.74 -17.26
N ILE A 124 -3.97 2.29 -18.07
CA ILE A 124 -2.52 2.16 -17.91
C ILE A 124 -2.04 2.96 -16.71
N ALA A 125 -2.44 4.23 -16.56
CA ALA A 125 -2.07 5.07 -15.42
C ALA A 125 -2.43 4.42 -14.07
N ILE A 126 -3.65 3.88 -13.94
CA ILE A 126 -4.10 3.17 -12.73
C ILE A 126 -3.23 1.93 -12.43
N LEU A 127 -2.78 1.20 -13.47
CA LEU A 127 -1.89 0.05 -13.32
C LEU A 127 -0.45 0.46 -12.96
N GLU A 128 0.00 1.63 -13.42
CA GLU A 128 1.30 2.19 -13.05
C GLU A 128 1.31 2.71 -11.60
N GLU A 129 0.24 3.35 -11.14
CA GLU A 129 0.03 3.71 -9.73
C GLU A 129 -0.01 2.46 -8.83
N ALA A 130 -0.76 1.43 -9.21
CA ALA A 130 -0.84 0.16 -8.47
C ALA A 130 0.53 -0.55 -8.42
N LYS A 131 1.27 -0.56 -9.52
CA LYS A 131 2.65 -1.08 -9.60
C LYS A 131 3.59 -0.29 -8.68
N ALA A 132 3.48 1.04 -8.64
CA ALA A 132 4.27 1.89 -7.76
C ALA A 132 3.92 1.66 -6.27
N ALA A 133 2.65 1.37 -5.96
CA ALA A 133 2.23 0.98 -4.60
C ALA A 133 2.87 -0.34 -4.15
N VAL A 134 2.76 -1.41 -4.96
CA VAL A 134 3.40 -2.71 -4.67
C VAL A 134 4.92 -2.58 -4.59
N GLN A 135 5.54 -1.70 -5.39
CA GLN A 135 6.99 -1.44 -5.29
C GLN A 135 7.40 -0.76 -3.98
N ARG A 136 6.55 0.12 -3.41
CA ARG A 136 6.75 0.68 -2.06
C ARG A 136 6.62 -0.40 -0.99
N GLU A 137 5.54 -1.18 -1.01
CA GLU A 137 5.32 -2.29 -0.07
C GLU A 137 6.47 -3.31 -0.07
N VAL A 138 7.00 -3.66 -1.25
CA VAL A 138 8.19 -4.52 -1.37
C VAL A 138 9.45 -3.85 -0.82
N GLY A 139 9.56 -2.52 -0.90
CA GLY A 139 10.61 -1.74 -0.23
C GLY A 139 10.49 -1.82 1.30
N ASP A 140 9.30 -1.57 1.83
CA ASP A 140 8.99 -1.55 3.26
C ASP A 140 9.17 -2.94 3.89
N LEU A 141 8.66 -4.00 3.24
CA LEU A 141 8.89 -5.39 3.67
C LEU A 141 10.38 -5.76 3.69
N ARG A 142 11.18 -5.23 2.75
CA ARG A 142 12.65 -5.40 2.76
C ARG A 142 13.33 -4.57 3.85
N ALA A 143 12.77 -3.45 4.28
CA ALA A 143 13.27 -2.70 5.44
C ALA A 143 12.99 -3.48 6.73
N ASN A 144 11.71 -3.83 6.96
CA ASN A 144 11.24 -4.60 8.11
C ASN A 144 12.00 -5.92 8.29
N LEU A 145 12.28 -6.65 7.21
CA LEU A 145 13.09 -7.87 7.26
C LEU A 145 14.49 -7.63 7.83
N ARG A 146 15.17 -6.55 7.42
CA ARG A 146 16.52 -6.21 7.93
C ARG A 146 16.48 -5.81 9.40
N GLU A 147 15.41 -5.16 9.86
CA GLU A 147 15.23 -4.81 11.27
C GLU A 147 14.93 -6.05 12.14
N VAL A 148 14.14 -6.99 11.64
CA VAL A 148 13.94 -8.30 12.27
C VAL A 148 15.23 -9.12 12.30
N GLU A 149 16.06 -9.07 11.26
CA GLU A 149 17.36 -9.72 11.27
C GLU A 149 18.34 -9.05 12.24
N LYS A 150 18.33 -7.71 12.35
CA LYS A 150 19.11 -6.94 13.32
C LYS A 150 18.74 -7.30 14.75
N SER A 151 17.46 -7.23 15.11
CA SER A 151 16.97 -7.55 16.46
C SER A 151 17.18 -9.03 16.82
N ARG A 152 17.02 -9.96 15.87
CA ARG A 152 17.42 -11.38 16.02
C ARG A 152 18.91 -11.54 16.36
N MET A 153 19.78 -10.70 15.79
CA MET A 153 21.22 -10.72 16.09
C MET A 153 21.55 -10.02 17.41
N GLU A 154 20.74 -9.06 17.86
CA GLU A 154 20.87 -8.41 19.18
C GLU A 154 20.44 -9.36 20.30
N ALA A 155 19.25 -9.97 20.21
CA ALA A 155 18.79 -11.00 21.15
C ALA A 155 19.75 -12.22 21.24
N ARG A 156 20.44 -12.57 20.13
CA ARG A 156 21.50 -13.60 20.14
C ARG A 156 22.73 -13.20 20.95
N ARG A 157 23.13 -11.92 20.95
CA ARG A 157 24.24 -11.41 21.77
C ARG A 157 23.84 -11.37 23.25
N GLU A 158 22.65 -10.86 23.56
CA GLU A 158 22.09 -10.82 24.90
C GLU A 158 22.01 -12.23 25.52
N LEU A 159 21.48 -13.21 24.76
CA LEU A 159 21.41 -14.61 25.19
C LEU A 159 22.79 -15.26 25.34
N GLN A 160 23.81 -14.83 24.58
CA GLN A 160 25.19 -15.27 24.78
C GLN A 160 25.81 -14.65 26.04
N GLU A 161 25.51 -13.39 26.34
CA GLU A 161 25.98 -12.69 27.53
C GLU A 161 25.32 -13.21 28.81
N LEU A 162 24.01 -13.41 28.82
CA LEU A 162 23.29 -14.09 29.91
C LEU A 162 23.86 -15.49 30.20
N ARG A 163 24.29 -16.23 29.17
CA ARG A 163 25.00 -17.52 29.35
C ARG A 163 26.39 -17.36 29.99
N ARG A 164 27.10 -16.26 29.76
CA ARG A 164 28.37 -15.95 30.45
C ARG A 164 28.11 -15.61 31.92
N GLN A 165 27.05 -14.85 32.20
CA GLN A 165 26.64 -14.46 33.56
C GLN A 165 26.17 -15.68 34.37
N VAL A 166 25.34 -16.56 33.80
CA VAL A 166 24.96 -17.83 34.42
C VAL A 166 26.21 -18.67 34.74
N LYS A 167 27.15 -18.83 33.80
CA LYS A 167 28.40 -19.57 34.05
C LYS A 167 29.29 -18.92 35.13
N ALA A 168 29.29 -17.59 35.24
CA ALA A 168 29.98 -16.89 36.31
C ALA A 168 29.34 -17.21 37.67
N LEU A 169 28.01 -17.09 37.77
CA LEU A 169 27.23 -17.41 38.98
C LEU A 169 27.31 -18.89 39.37
N GLU A 170 27.35 -19.83 38.41
CA GLU A 170 27.65 -21.25 38.64
C GLU A 170 29.04 -21.42 39.27
N SER A 171 30.04 -20.70 38.77
CA SER A 171 31.40 -20.75 39.33
C SER A 171 31.48 -20.14 40.74
N GLU A 172 30.74 -19.06 41.00
CA GLU A 172 30.66 -18.44 42.33
C GLU A 172 29.92 -19.34 43.32
N ASN A 173 28.80 -19.95 42.91
CA ASN A 173 28.08 -20.92 43.72
C ASN A 173 28.96 -22.14 44.03
N SER A 174 29.73 -22.65 43.05
CA SER A 174 30.67 -23.75 43.30
C SER A 174 31.76 -23.39 44.32
N LYS A 175 32.26 -22.14 44.32
CA LYS A 175 33.17 -21.63 45.35
C LYS A 175 32.49 -21.53 46.71
N ARG A 176 31.26 -21.00 46.78
CA ARG A 176 30.50 -20.94 48.06
C ARG A 176 30.19 -22.31 48.63
N ILE A 177 29.94 -23.31 47.78
CA ILE A 177 29.80 -24.72 48.18
C ILE A 177 31.14 -25.25 48.72
N GLN A 178 32.26 -25.00 48.02
CA GLN A 178 33.60 -25.37 48.51
C GLN A 178 33.90 -24.72 49.87
N GLU A 179 33.76 -23.40 49.98
CA GLU A 179 33.91 -22.63 51.22
C GLU A 179 33.05 -23.19 52.37
N THR A 180 31.78 -23.53 52.12
CA THR A 180 30.92 -24.12 53.15
C THR A 180 31.31 -25.55 53.51
N THR A 181 31.76 -26.38 52.56
CA THR A 181 32.30 -27.71 52.88
C THR A 181 33.63 -27.66 53.64
N GLU A 182 34.51 -26.69 53.34
CA GLU A 182 35.74 -26.46 54.11
C GLU A 182 35.46 -25.93 55.51
N LEU A 183 34.44 -25.08 55.67
CA LEU A 183 34.01 -24.59 56.98
C LEU A 183 33.33 -25.70 57.78
N GLN A 184 32.53 -26.57 57.15
CA GLN A 184 32.00 -27.78 57.78
C GLN A 184 33.11 -28.75 58.19
N HIS A 185 34.13 -28.96 57.34
CA HIS A 185 35.29 -29.79 57.67
C HIS A 185 36.06 -29.20 58.86
N ARG A 186 36.39 -27.90 58.83
CA ARG A 186 37.05 -27.21 59.95
C ARG A 186 36.23 -27.24 61.23
N LEU A 187 34.90 -27.10 61.15
CA LEU A 187 34.02 -27.18 62.31
C LEU A 187 33.93 -28.62 62.84
N LEU A 188 33.93 -29.65 61.99
CA LEU A 188 34.05 -31.05 62.41
C LEU A 188 35.44 -31.39 62.97
N GLU A 189 36.51 -30.77 62.47
CA GLU A 189 37.87 -30.88 63.03
C GLU A 189 37.95 -30.20 64.39
N GLU A 190 37.37 -29.01 64.55
CA GLU A 190 37.25 -28.34 65.84
C GLU A 190 36.29 -29.07 66.78
N GLU A 191 35.19 -29.68 66.33
CA GLU A 191 34.35 -30.54 67.17
C GLU A 191 35.10 -31.81 67.59
N GLN A 192 35.86 -32.43 66.69
CA GLN A 192 36.73 -33.56 67.04
C GLN A 192 37.88 -33.14 67.96
N GLN A 193 38.42 -31.93 67.81
CA GLN A 193 39.51 -31.41 68.64
C GLN A 193 38.99 -31.01 70.02
N ASN A 194 37.87 -30.29 70.11
CA ASN A 194 37.14 -30.05 71.35
C ASN A 194 36.66 -31.37 71.98
N SER A 195 36.32 -32.40 71.20
CA SER A 195 35.99 -33.74 71.71
C SER A 195 37.21 -34.47 72.25
N LYS A 196 38.36 -34.42 71.55
CA LYS A 196 39.65 -34.94 72.04
C LYS A 196 40.11 -34.20 73.28
N GLU A 197 40.02 -32.88 73.32
CA GLU A 197 40.35 -32.04 74.48
C GLU A 197 39.35 -32.25 75.61
N ALA A 198 38.06 -32.45 75.35
CA ALA A 198 37.10 -32.85 76.38
C ALA A 198 37.30 -34.30 76.85
N LEU A 199 37.83 -35.19 76.01
CA LEU A 199 38.23 -36.56 76.38
C LEU A 199 39.56 -36.58 77.12
N GLU A 200 40.50 -35.69 76.79
CA GLU A 200 41.80 -35.53 77.45
C GLU A 200 41.63 -34.77 78.78
N MET A 201 40.71 -33.81 78.84
CA MET A 201 40.26 -33.18 80.09
C MET A 201 39.42 -34.15 80.92
N LYS A 202 38.63 -35.04 80.31
CA LYS A 202 38.05 -36.20 81.02
C LYS A 202 39.12 -37.18 81.47
N GLN A 203 40.19 -37.42 80.71
CA GLN A 203 41.31 -38.25 81.14
C GLN A 203 42.04 -37.60 82.31
N LYS A 204 42.33 -36.30 82.24
CA LYS A 204 42.88 -35.50 83.36
C LYS A 204 41.93 -35.48 84.57
N ILE A 205 40.61 -35.45 84.36
CA ILE A 205 39.62 -35.64 85.43
C ILE A 205 39.74 -37.07 85.98
N THR A 206 39.76 -38.13 85.16
CA THR A 206 39.95 -39.50 85.65
C THR A 206 41.33 -39.75 86.26
N GLU A 207 42.36 -38.98 85.89
CA GLU A 207 43.71 -38.98 86.47
C GLU A 207 43.80 -38.10 87.74
N LEU A 208 42.77 -37.30 88.00
CA LEU A 208 42.49 -36.65 89.29
C LEU A 208 41.46 -37.47 90.12
N GLU A 209 40.70 -38.36 89.48
CA GLU A 209 39.90 -39.42 90.11
C GLU A 209 40.74 -40.70 90.34
N ILE A 210 41.94 -40.85 89.79
CA ILE A 210 42.91 -41.87 90.20
C ILE A 210 43.49 -41.55 91.61
N PRO A 211 43.70 -40.28 91.99
CA PRO A 211 43.72 -39.83 93.38
C PRO A 211 42.42 -40.06 94.16
N ALA A 212 41.27 -40.25 93.50
CA ALA A 212 39.98 -40.62 94.11
C ALA A 212 39.75 -42.15 94.19
N ASP A 213 40.43 -42.99 93.42
CA ASP A 213 40.55 -44.45 93.58
C ASP A 213 41.78 -44.83 94.42
N LEU A 214 42.74 -43.92 94.55
CA LEU A 214 43.58 -43.81 95.73
C LEU A 214 42.84 -43.14 96.89
N ALA A 215 41.64 -42.55 96.74
CA ALA A 215 40.90 -42.08 97.91
C ALA A 215 40.35 -43.23 98.76
N PRO A 216 39.83 -44.40 98.31
CA PRO A 216 39.60 -45.52 99.22
C PRO A 216 40.88 -46.06 99.85
N PHE A 217 42.06 -45.98 99.21
CA PHE A 217 43.33 -46.35 99.86
C PHE A 217 43.84 -45.29 100.85
N GLN A 218 43.67 -44.01 100.54
CA GLN A 218 44.02 -42.89 101.41
C GLN A 218 43.00 -42.76 102.54
N ILE A 219 41.72 -43.04 102.31
CA ILE A 219 40.62 -43.19 103.29
C ILE A 219 40.81 -44.47 104.08
N LEU A 220 41.36 -45.57 103.56
CA LEU A 220 41.76 -46.71 104.40
C LEU A 220 43.02 -46.40 105.22
N SER A 221 43.95 -45.60 104.69
CA SER A 221 45.11 -45.10 105.45
C SER A 221 44.69 -44.06 106.49
N LEU A 222 43.67 -43.24 106.17
CA LEU A 222 43.08 -42.21 107.01
C LEU A 222 42.00 -42.80 107.91
N GLN A 223 41.45 -43.98 107.66
CA GLN A 223 40.64 -44.76 108.59
C GLN A 223 41.54 -45.59 109.50
N LYS A 224 42.71 -46.05 109.05
CA LYS A 224 43.73 -46.58 109.97
C LYS A 224 44.34 -45.47 110.83
N LYS A 225 44.59 -44.28 110.28
CA LYS A 225 45.05 -43.12 111.06
C LYS A 225 43.92 -42.53 111.90
N LEU A 226 42.69 -42.42 111.39
CA LEU A 226 41.52 -41.98 112.16
C LEU A 226 41.26 -43.00 113.27
N ALA A 227 41.11 -44.29 112.99
CA ALA A 227 40.97 -45.33 114.02
C ALA A 227 42.18 -45.42 114.97
N ALA A 228 43.40 -45.02 114.55
CA ALA A 228 44.54 -44.88 115.47
C ALA A 228 44.45 -43.60 116.31
N THR A 229 44.01 -42.48 115.75
CA THR A 229 43.76 -41.22 116.50
C THR A 229 42.46 -41.25 117.30
N GLU A 230 41.53 -42.14 116.97
CA GLU A 230 40.29 -42.45 117.68
C GLU A 230 40.57 -43.51 118.73
N ALA A 231 41.45 -44.48 118.49
CA ALA A 231 41.98 -45.33 119.56
C ALA A 231 42.83 -44.51 120.52
N GLU A 232 43.68 -43.60 120.04
CA GLU A 232 44.40 -42.64 120.89
C GLU A 232 43.46 -41.60 121.51
N SER A 233 42.40 -41.13 120.84
CA SER A 233 41.44 -40.23 121.48
C SER A 233 40.55 -40.96 122.46
N GLN A 234 40.17 -42.21 122.22
CA GLN A 234 39.45 -43.07 123.17
C GLN A 234 40.37 -43.48 124.32
N LEU A 235 41.67 -43.67 124.11
CA LEU A 235 42.64 -43.88 125.19
C LEU A 235 42.80 -42.60 126.01
N ARG A 236 43.01 -41.45 125.35
CA ARG A 236 43.06 -40.13 126.01
C ARG A 236 41.71 -39.74 126.64
N GLU A 237 40.59 -40.21 126.13
CA GLU A 237 39.23 -39.99 126.66
C GLU A 237 38.93 -40.99 127.78
N GLN A 238 39.50 -42.20 127.77
CA GLN A 238 39.52 -43.10 128.93
C GLN A 238 40.45 -42.55 130.02
N ASP A 239 41.64 -42.03 129.69
CA ASP A 239 42.54 -41.35 130.61
C ASP A 239 41.91 -40.06 131.16
N LEU A 240 41.22 -39.27 130.32
CA LEU A 240 40.48 -38.09 130.76
C LEU A 240 39.22 -38.47 131.54
N MET A 241 38.50 -39.54 131.21
CA MET A 241 37.38 -40.05 132.01
C MET A 241 37.85 -40.65 133.33
N GLN A 242 39.00 -41.31 133.37
CA GLN A 242 39.61 -41.84 134.58
C GLN A 242 40.15 -40.71 135.44
N SER A 243 40.81 -39.70 134.85
CA SER A 243 41.22 -38.48 135.55
C SER A 243 40.02 -37.62 135.96
N LEU A 244 38.90 -37.65 135.23
CA LEU A 244 37.65 -36.99 135.59
C LEU A 244 36.97 -37.74 136.74
N ALA A 245 36.87 -39.06 136.68
CA ALA A 245 36.35 -39.93 137.74
C ALA A 245 37.21 -39.86 139.00
N GLU A 246 38.53 -39.76 138.88
CA GLU A 246 39.42 -39.41 139.96
C GLU A 246 39.17 -37.99 140.46
N SER A 247 38.99 -37.00 139.59
CA SER A 247 38.72 -35.62 140.01
C SER A 247 37.39 -35.51 140.76
N CYS A 248 36.36 -36.26 140.34
CA CYS A 248 35.05 -36.35 140.95
C CYS A 248 35.01 -37.33 142.13
N GLY A 249 35.96 -38.25 142.25
CA GLY A 249 36.20 -39.03 143.47
C GLY A 249 36.90 -38.19 144.53
N LYS A 250 37.89 -37.37 144.13
CA LYS A 250 38.54 -36.35 144.95
C LYS A 250 37.55 -35.25 145.35
N GLU A 251 36.65 -34.85 144.45
CA GLU A 251 35.67 -33.79 144.70
C GLU A 251 34.36 -34.29 145.33
N LYS A 252 33.99 -35.57 145.17
CA LYS A 252 33.03 -36.22 146.07
C LYS A 252 33.60 -36.31 147.47
N LYS A 253 34.87 -36.70 147.66
CA LYS A 253 35.54 -36.61 148.96
C LYS A 253 35.53 -35.18 149.50
N LEU A 254 35.86 -34.16 148.70
CA LEU A 254 35.74 -32.76 149.14
C LEU A 254 34.30 -32.36 149.48
N LYS A 255 33.26 -32.96 148.88
CA LYS A 255 31.86 -32.74 149.28
C LYS A 255 31.45 -33.51 150.52
N ASP A 256 31.95 -34.73 150.71
CA ASP A 256 31.76 -35.50 151.94
C ASP A 256 32.52 -34.81 153.11
N ASP A 257 33.70 -34.22 152.85
CA ASP A 257 34.48 -33.42 153.79
C ASP A 257 33.84 -32.05 154.04
N LEU A 258 33.35 -31.35 153.01
CA LEU A 258 32.61 -30.09 153.15
C LEU A 258 31.31 -30.33 153.92
N HIS A 259 30.58 -31.40 153.64
CA HIS A 259 29.38 -31.77 154.40
C HIS A 259 29.73 -32.17 155.84
N ASN A 260 30.86 -32.84 156.09
CA ASN A 260 31.35 -33.07 157.46
C ASN A 260 31.75 -31.77 158.18
N LEU A 261 32.34 -30.80 157.47
CA LEU A 261 32.66 -29.47 158.00
C LEU A 261 31.40 -28.62 158.20
N GLU A 262 30.39 -28.78 157.36
CA GLU A 262 29.09 -28.11 157.42
C GLU A 262 28.20 -28.70 158.51
N MET A 263 28.27 -30.01 158.76
CA MET A 263 27.68 -30.67 159.92
C MET A 263 28.39 -30.24 161.21
N LYS A 264 29.73 -30.18 161.23
CA LYS A 264 30.49 -29.59 162.35
C LYS A 264 30.22 -28.10 162.53
N LEU A 265 29.96 -27.37 161.45
CA LEU A 265 29.53 -25.97 161.50
C LEU A 265 28.10 -25.88 162.05
N GLN A 266 27.18 -26.77 161.70
CA GLN A 266 25.85 -26.84 162.29
C GLN A 266 25.90 -27.25 163.77
N GLU A 267 26.79 -28.15 164.17
CA GLU A 267 27.03 -28.47 165.59
C GLU A 267 27.62 -27.26 166.33
N ALA A 268 28.64 -26.60 165.76
CA ALA A 268 29.20 -25.37 166.30
C ALA A 268 28.15 -24.25 166.40
N SER A 269 27.32 -24.05 165.38
CA SER A 269 26.20 -23.11 165.36
C SER A 269 25.14 -23.48 166.40
N ARG A 270 24.75 -24.75 166.54
CA ARG A 270 23.83 -25.19 167.60
C ARG A 270 24.43 -24.97 169.00
N THR A 271 25.73 -25.18 169.19
CA THR A 271 26.40 -24.82 170.47
C THR A 271 26.53 -23.31 170.64
N SER A 272 26.66 -22.53 169.58
CA SER A 272 26.64 -21.06 169.63
C SER A 272 25.24 -20.54 169.94
N GLU A 273 24.19 -21.17 169.41
CA GLU A 273 22.78 -20.87 169.68
C GLU A 273 22.40 -21.28 171.11
N ASP A 274 22.85 -22.44 171.62
CA ASP A 274 22.71 -22.82 173.03
C ASP A 274 23.45 -21.83 173.94
N LEU A 275 24.72 -21.52 173.64
CA LEU A 275 25.50 -20.53 174.39
C LEU A 275 24.87 -19.13 174.31
N GLN A 276 24.22 -18.77 173.19
CA GLN A 276 23.55 -17.48 173.01
C GLN A 276 22.15 -17.43 173.64
N MET A 277 21.42 -18.56 173.73
CA MET A 277 20.22 -18.69 174.57
C MET A 277 20.58 -18.67 176.06
N ARG A 278 21.68 -19.30 176.45
CA ARG A 278 22.21 -19.24 177.81
C ARG A 278 22.73 -17.85 178.14
N LEU A 279 23.40 -17.17 177.20
CA LEU A 279 23.76 -15.76 177.33
C LEU A 279 22.51 -14.89 177.47
N SER A 280 21.48 -15.08 176.64
CA SER A 280 20.20 -14.37 176.76
C SER A 280 19.49 -14.64 178.10
N THR A 281 19.60 -15.86 178.64
CA THR A 281 19.01 -16.24 179.94
C THR A 281 19.81 -15.65 181.11
N CYS A 282 21.13 -15.59 180.98
CA CYS A 282 22.03 -14.91 181.91
C CYS A 282 21.85 -13.39 181.84
N GLU A 283 21.73 -12.78 180.66
CA GLU A 283 21.39 -11.37 180.48
C GLU A 283 19.99 -11.06 181.05
N GLY A 284 19.02 -11.96 180.88
CA GLY A 284 17.72 -11.86 181.54
C GLY A 284 17.84 -11.87 183.07
N HIS A 285 18.71 -12.72 183.62
CA HIS A 285 19.06 -12.70 185.05
C HIS A 285 19.79 -11.43 185.46
N THR A 286 20.78 -10.94 184.69
CA THR A 286 21.52 -9.71 185.00
C THR A 286 20.59 -8.51 184.97
N ARG A 287 19.74 -8.37 183.96
CA ARG A 287 18.70 -7.32 183.88
C ARG A 287 17.67 -7.46 185.00
N GLY A 288 17.32 -8.69 185.39
CA GLY A 288 16.50 -8.97 186.57
C GLY A 288 17.16 -8.51 187.86
N LEU A 289 18.45 -8.80 188.04
CA LEU A 289 19.26 -8.35 189.18
C LEU A 289 19.55 -6.85 189.15
N GLU A 290 19.64 -6.21 187.99
CA GLU A 290 19.70 -4.75 187.83
C GLU A 290 18.37 -4.10 188.25
N ILE A 291 17.22 -4.72 187.94
CA ILE A 291 15.90 -4.28 188.40
C ILE A 291 15.72 -4.50 189.90
N GLU A 292 16.13 -5.66 190.45
CA GLU A 292 16.13 -5.90 191.90
C GLU A 292 17.13 -4.99 192.62
N LEU A 293 18.29 -4.69 192.04
CA LEU A 293 19.24 -3.70 192.55
C LEU A 293 18.63 -2.30 192.50
N ALA A 294 17.97 -1.90 191.41
CA ALA A 294 17.29 -0.61 191.32
C ALA A 294 16.15 -0.48 192.35
N LYS A 295 15.41 -1.57 192.64
CA LYS A 295 14.42 -1.64 193.73
C LYS A 295 15.09 -1.57 195.10
N ALA A 296 16.17 -2.31 195.33
CA ALA A 296 16.92 -2.30 196.58
C ALA A 296 17.60 -0.95 196.83
N GLU A 297 18.10 -0.28 195.79
CA GLU A 297 18.56 1.09 195.84
C GLU A 297 17.41 2.09 196.04
N ALA A 298 16.22 1.85 195.49
CA ALA A 298 15.05 2.68 195.77
C ALA A 298 14.61 2.56 197.23
N ALA A 299 14.57 1.33 197.78
CA ALA A 299 14.34 1.07 199.19
C ALA A 299 15.46 1.65 200.08
N LYS A 300 16.72 1.57 199.64
CA LYS A 300 17.87 2.24 200.29
C LYS A 300 17.70 3.75 200.27
N ARG A 301 17.32 4.37 199.15
CA ARG A 301 16.98 5.80 199.05
C ARG A 301 15.79 6.15 199.95
N GLU A 302 14.82 5.26 200.12
CA GLU A 302 13.68 5.48 201.03
C GLU A 302 14.10 5.37 202.52
N VAL A 303 15.01 4.46 202.86
CA VAL A 303 15.63 4.35 204.19
C VAL A 303 16.58 5.53 204.45
N GLU A 304 17.32 5.99 203.45
CA GLU A 304 18.13 7.21 203.49
C GLU A 304 17.24 8.46 203.62
N LEU A 305 16.06 8.50 203.00
CA LEU A 305 15.07 9.55 203.21
C LEU A 305 14.47 9.51 204.62
N LYS A 306 14.28 8.32 205.22
CA LYS A 306 13.90 8.16 206.64
C LYS A 306 15.05 8.55 207.57
N LEU A 307 16.31 8.29 207.19
CA LEU A 307 17.50 8.77 207.89
C LEU A 307 17.64 10.29 207.78
N VAL A 308 17.31 10.89 206.62
CA VAL A 308 17.23 12.34 206.40
C VAL A 308 16.02 12.95 207.11
N ALA A 309 14.94 12.21 207.35
CA ALA A 309 13.85 12.66 208.23
C ALA A 309 14.33 12.80 209.69
N LEU A 310 15.09 11.82 210.19
CA LEU A 310 15.79 11.90 211.49
C LEU A 310 16.85 13.02 211.49
N HIS A 311 17.64 13.14 210.42
CA HIS A 311 18.69 14.14 210.30
C HIS A 311 18.15 15.56 210.04
N SER A 312 16.88 15.70 209.63
CA SER A 312 16.16 16.98 209.51
C SER A 312 15.32 17.32 210.74
N THR A 313 15.00 16.36 211.61
CA THR A 313 14.72 16.69 213.02
C THR A 313 15.99 17.26 213.68
N LEU A 314 17.15 16.63 213.45
CA LEU A 314 18.48 17.14 213.85
C LEU A 314 19.03 18.32 213.02
N ARG A 315 18.29 18.79 212.00
CA ARG A 315 18.63 20.00 211.20
C ARG A 315 17.53 21.07 211.22
N ARG A 316 16.46 20.90 212.01
CA ARG A 316 15.75 22.04 212.63
C ARG A 316 16.70 22.92 213.48
N THR A 317 17.89 22.40 213.77
CA THR A 317 19.01 23.10 214.42
C THR A 317 20.02 23.77 213.47
N LEU A 318 20.14 23.42 212.15
CA LEU A 318 21.30 23.85 211.32
C LEU A 318 21.12 24.14 209.78
N GLY A 319 19.93 24.03 209.16
CA GLY A 319 19.56 24.70 207.87
C GLY A 319 20.12 24.28 206.46
N LEU A 320 19.50 24.86 205.41
CA LEU A 320 19.88 25.11 203.97
C LEU A 320 20.09 23.98 202.91
N GLY A 321 19.65 24.18 201.62
CA GLY A 321 20.49 23.77 200.42
C GLY A 321 20.04 23.10 199.06
N SER A 322 18.95 23.49 198.36
CA SER A 322 18.63 23.46 196.87
C SER A 322 19.44 22.77 195.67
N ARG A 323 18.72 22.09 194.72
CA ARG A 323 18.65 22.08 193.18
C ARG A 323 19.76 21.63 192.12
N SER A 324 19.35 20.75 191.14
CA SER A 324 19.50 20.76 189.62
C SER A 324 20.88 20.50 188.84
N PRO A 325 21.07 20.63 187.46
CA PRO A 325 20.73 19.68 186.31
C PRO A 325 21.69 19.51 185.01
N SER A 326 21.43 18.52 184.10
CA SER A 326 21.52 18.44 182.56
C SER A 326 22.85 18.21 181.65
N PRO A 327 22.98 18.45 180.27
CA PRO A 327 23.14 17.40 179.15
C PRO A 327 24.04 17.58 177.80
N GLN A 328 24.12 16.54 176.87
CA GLN A 328 24.17 16.51 175.31
C GLN A 328 25.45 16.38 174.31
N ARG A 329 25.35 15.65 173.13
CA ARG A 329 25.95 15.80 171.68
C ARG A 329 26.60 14.62 170.79
N SER A 330 27.28 14.84 169.60
CA SER A 330 27.12 14.13 168.23
C SER A 330 28.30 13.99 167.14
N CYS A 331 28.21 13.15 166.01
CA CYS A 331 28.74 13.26 164.55
C CYS A 331 29.21 11.96 163.69
N SER A 332 29.58 12.02 162.35
CA SER A 332 29.96 10.92 161.31
C SER A 332 30.71 11.44 159.99
N PRO A 333 30.90 10.86 158.71
CA PRO A 333 30.91 9.51 157.96
C PRO A 333 32.01 9.27 156.77
N VAL A 334 32.01 8.20 155.85
CA VAL A 334 32.61 8.09 154.41
C VAL A 334 32.75 6.67 153.65
N LYS A 335 32.52 6.56 152.27
CA LYS A 335 32.95 5.62 151.09
C LYS A 335 33.17 4.04 151.19
N GLY A 336 33.34 3.17 150.13
CA GLY A 336 33.19 3.15 148.62
C GLY A 336 33.86 1.97 147.75
N GLN A 337 33.39 1.68 146.48
CA GLN A 337 33.88 0.81 145.31
C GLN A 337 33.55 -0.75 145.17
N LYS A 338 34.08 -1.53 144.17
CA LYS A 338 33.28 -2.48 143.29
C LYS A 338 33.91 -3.84 142.78
N VAL A 339 33.05 -4.87 142.55
CA VAL A 339 33.16 -6.17 141.75
C VAL A 339 33.86 -7.43 142.37
N PRO A 340 33.25 -8.66 142.32
CA PRO A 340 33.82 -9.93 142.84
C PRO A 340 34.15 -11.02 141.76
N SER A 341 34.54 -12.23 142.20
CA SER A 341 35.15 -13.32 141.37
C SER A 341 34.63 -14.75 141.67
N TRP A 342 34.90 -15.68 140.73
CA TRP A 342 35.10 -17.15 140.90
C TRP A 342 33.90 -18.11 141.14
N GLY A 343 34.11 -19.39 140.77
CA GLY A 343 33.36 -20.60 141.21
C GLY A 343 34.06 -21.29 142.41
N PRO A 344 33.97 -22.63 142.66
CA PRO A 344 33.69 -23.79 141.77
C PRO A 344 32.57 -24.72 142.37
N ARG A 345 32.34 -26.05 142.24
CA ARG A 345 32.59 -27.27 141.37
C ARG A 345 31.70 -28.42 141.98
N LEU A 346 31.57 -29.67 141.50
CA LEU A 346 31.30 -30.28 140.18
C LEU A 346 30.28 -31.46 140.35
N THR A 347 30.75 -32.66 140.73
CA THR A 347 30.11 -34.01 140.84
C THR A 347 29.45 -34.66 139.61
N THR A 348 29.43 -35.99 139.68
CA THR A 348 29.16 -37.02 138.66
C THR A 348 27.74 -37.60 138.64
N ILE A 349 27.34 -38.13 137.46
CA ILE A 349 26.55 -39.37 137.23
C ILE A 349 25.12 -39.36 137.86
N SER A 350 24.02 -39.45 137.09
CA SER A 350 23.57 -40.74 136.53
C SER A 350 22.38 -40.67 135.53
N ARG A 351 22.07 -41.87 135.01
CA ARG A 351 20.89 -42.36 134.27
C ARG A 351 19.53 -41.63 134.37
N SER A 352 18.97 -41.38 133.19
CA SER A 352 17.64 -41.80 132.65
C SER A 352 16.31 -41.55 133.38
N HIS A 353 15.34 -41.04 132.59
CA HIS A 353 13.86 -41.08 132.73
C HIS A 353 13.16 -40.15 133.75
N SER A 354 12.10 -39.49 133.24
CA SER A 354 10.73 -39.29 133.78
C SER A 354 10.35 -39.63 135.24
N PRO A 355 9.23 -39.09 135.78
CA PRO A 355 8.49 -37.85 135.43
C PRO A 355 7.81 -37.12 136.63
N LEU A 356 7.02 -36.05 136.37
CA LEU A 356 5.81 -35.60 137.13
C LEU A 356 6.01 -35.24 138.64
N ARG A 357 5.15 -34.49 139.36
CA ARG A 357 3.70 -34.22 139.27
C ARG A 357 3.34 -33.03 140.19
N GLN A 358 2.31 -32.24 139.81
CA GLN A 358 1.39 -31.47 140.70
C GLN A 358 1.93 -30.49 141.79
N PRO A 359 1.03 -29.60 142.25
CA PRO A 359 0.75 -29.53 143.68
C PRO A 359 -0.76 -29.69 143.97
N SER A 360 -1.11 -30.56 144.92
CA SER A 360 -2.43 -30.57 145.57
C SER A 360 -2.39 -29.66 146.80
N PRO A 361 -3.40 -28.82 147.05
CA PRO A 361 -3.53 -28.06 148.30
C PRO A 361 -4.36 -28.83 149.35
N LEU A 362 -4.52 -28.18 150.52
CA LEU A 362 -5.52 -28.39 151.58
C LEU A 362 -5.21 -29.38 152.73
N ARG A 363 -5.86 -29.07 153.86
CA ARG A 363 -5.64 -29.57 155.22
C ARG A 363 -7.00 -29.89 155.85
N GLY A 364 -7.22 -31.15 156.21
CA GLY A 364 -8.39 -31.61 156.97
C GLY A 364 -9.69 -31.79 156.16
N GLU A 365 -10.66 -32.57 156.63
CA GLU A 365 -10.61 -33.48 157.78
C GLU A 365 -11.75 -34.53 157.76
N GLN A 366 -11.55 -35.63 158.51
CA GLN A 366 -12.58 -36.57 159.02
C GLN A 366 -13.26 -37.56 158.01
N ALA A 367 -13.89 -38.58 158.58
CA ALA A 367 -14.19 -39.90 158.00
C ALA A 367 -15.59 -39.99 157.29
N THR A 368 -15.98 -41.03 156.54
CA THR A 368 -16.14 -42.45 156.94
C THR A 368 -16.35 -43.44 155.76
N THR A 369 -16.17 -44.74 156.04
CA THR A 369 -16.76 -45.96 155.38
C THR A 369 -16.47 -46.32 153.90
N GLU A 370 -15.52 -47.26 153.72
CA GLU A 370 -15.50 -48.47 152.86
C GLU A 370 -16.36 -48.59 151.58
N ILE A 371 -15.70 -48.70 150.39
CA ILE A 371 -16.18 -49.34 149.14
C ILE A 371 -15.00 -50.07 148.42
N ASP A 372 -15.32 -51.09 147.60
CA ASP A 372 -14.47 -52.15 146.99
C ASP A 372 -13.42 -51.71 145.92
N PRO A 373 -12.14 -52.17 145.96
CA PRO A 373 -11.02 -51.68 145.13
C PRO A 373 -10.76 -52.36 143.75
N GLU A 374 -11.50 -53.37 143.28
CA GLU A 374 -11.16 -54.03 142.00
C GLU A 374 -11.41 -53.15 140.75
N VAL A 375 -12.62 -52.59 140.63
CA VAL A 375 -13.14 -51.91 139.41
C VAL A 375 -12.26 -50.74 138.92
N VAL A 376 -11.52 -50.10 139.83
CA VAL A 376 -10.66 -48.94 139.53
C VAL A 376 -9.42 -49.32 138.69
N ARG A 377 -9.00 -50.58 138.69
CA ARG A 377 -7.74 -51.00 138.04
C ARG A 377 -7.88 -51.37 136.57
N ASP A 378 -9.09 -51.70 136.12
CA ASP A 378 -9.37 -51.98 134.71
C ASP A 378 -9.47 -50.69 133.91
N THR A 379 -10.31 -49.74 134.34
CA THR A 379 -10.49 -48.44 133.69
C THR A 379 -9.19 -47.65 133.47
N LEU A 380 -8.20 -47.81 134.36
CA LEU A 380 -6.88 -47.17 134.22
C LEU A 380 -5.98 -47.86 133.18
N ARG A 381 -6.16 -49.16 132.92
CA ARG A 381 -5.46 -49.89 131.84
C ARG A 381 -6.02 -49.49 130.48
N ASP A 382 -7.34 -49.36 130.38
CA ASP A 382 -8.05 -48.99 129.16
C ASP A 382 -7.59 -47.62 128.65
N PHE A 383 -7.58 -46.59 129.52
CA PHE A 383 -7.10 -45.25 129.18
C PHE A 383 -5.64 -45.22 128.70
N LEU A 384 -4.76 -46.05 129.28
CA LEU A 384 -3.36 -46.16 128.82
C LEU A 384 -3.21 -46.91 127.49
N GLN A 385 -4.21 -47.67 127.08
CA GLN A 385 -4.27 -48.29 125.77
C GLN A 385 -4.80 -47.30 124.72
N GLU A 386 -5.89 -46.59 125.02
CA GLU A 386 -6.41 -45.47 124.21
C GLU A 386 -5.32 -44.43 123.88
N LEU A 387 -4.50 -44.05 124.86
CA LEU A 387 -3.40 -43.09 124.66
C LEU A 387 -2.28 -43.60 123.73
N ARG A 388 -2.12 -44.92 123.58
CA ARG A 388 -1.18 -45.52 122.62
C ARG A 388 -1.81 -45.62 121.23
N ASP A 389 -3.09 -45.98 121.16
CA ASP A 389 -3.78 -46.17 119.89
C ASP A 389 -4.08 -44.83 119.22
N THR A 390 -4.53 -43.82 119.95
CA THR A 390 -4.65 -42.43 119.43
C THR A 390 -3.30 -41.81 119.01
N GLN A 391 -2.16 -42.31 119.51
CA GLN A 391 -0.85 -41.92 118.99
C GLN A 391 -0.49 -42.66 117.71
N ARG A 392 -0.79 -43.96 117.59
CA ARG A 392 -0.65 -44.72 116.34
C ARG A 392 -1.50 -44.09 115.24
N GLU A 393 -2.79 -43.89 115.50
CA GLU A 393 -3.74 -43.21 114.60
C GLU A 393 -3.23 -41.86 114.12
N ARG A 394 -2.64 -41.04 115.01
CA ARG A 394 -2.07 -39.74 114.65
C ARG A 394 -0.90 -39.86 113.68
N ASP A 395 -0.01 -40.83 113.89
CA ASP A 395 1.17 -41.02 113.05
C ASP A 395 0.81 -41.76 111.74
N ASP A 396 -0.18 -42.65 111.75
CA ASP A 396 -0.81 -43.23 110.55
C ASP A 396 -1.52 -42.15 109.72
N LEU A 397 -2.26 -41.23 110.34
CA LEU A 397 -2.88 -40.08 109.68
C LEU A 397 -1.83 -39.12 109.10
N ARG A 398 -0.67 -38.95 109.74
CA ARG A 398 0.47 -38.19 109.17
C ARG A 398 1.03 -38.88 107.93
N ILE A 399 1.20 -40.20 107.94
CA ILE A 399 1.62 -40.98 106.77
C ILE A 399 0.58 -40.86 105.65
N GLN A 400 -0.71 -40.96 105.96
CA GLN A 400 -1.79 -40.74 105.00
C GLN A 400 -1.74 -39.32 104.39
N VAL A 401 -1.56 -38.27 105.20
CA VAL A 401 -1.41 -36.89 104.70
C VAL A 401 -0.18 -36.74 103.80
N MET A 402 0.96 -37.36 104.15
CA MET A 402 2.16 -37.35 103.31
C MET A 402 1.94 -38.08 101.97
N ASN A 403 1.25 -39.23 101.99
CA ASN A 403 0.91 -39.98 100.78
C ASN A 403 -0.08 -39.22 99.88
N MET A 404 -1.12 -38.62 100.45
CA MET A 404 -2.09 -37.79 99.73
C MET A 404 -1.42 -36.54 99.14
N ASN A 405 -0.47 -35.93 99.86
CA ASN A 405 0.32 -34.81 99.34
C ASN A 405 1.27 -35.25 98.22
N HIS A 406 1.88 -36.44 98.31
CA HIS A 406 2.70 -36.99 97.22
C HIS A 406 1.86 -37.21 95.95
N GLN A 407 0.71 -37.88 96.07
CA GLN A 407 -0.24 -38.09 94.97
C GLN A 407 -0.74 -36.77 94.36
N LEU A 408 -0.99 -35.75 95.18
CA LEU A 408 -1.36 -34.41 94.70
C LEU A 408 -0.24 -33.80 93.84
N ASN A 409 1.02 -33.85 94.30
CA ASN A 409 2.16 -33.36 93.53
C ASN A 409 2.39 -34.15 92.22
N GLU A 410 2.18 -35.48 92.22
CA GLU A 410 2.24 -36.29 91.00
C GLU A 410 1.16 -35.86 90.00
N MET A 411 -0.09 -35.74 90.46
CA MET A 411 -1.24 -35.27 89.66
C MET A 411 -1.06 -33.84 89.14
N GLU A 412 -0.43 -32.93 89.91
CA GLU A 412 -0.05 -31.61 89.43
C GLU A 412 1.03 -31.69 88.33
N SER A 413 2.03 -32.57 88.49
CA SER A 413 3.05 -32.78 87.47
C SER A 413 2.47 -33.33 86.16
N ASP A 414 1.51 -34.26 86.22
CA ASP A 414 0.84 -34.81 85.04
C ASP A 414 -0.16 -33.83 84.40
N ARG A 415 -0.85 -33.02 85.21
CA ARG A 415 -1.62 -31.86 84.74
C ARG A 415 -0.71 -30.89 83.96
N ASP A 416 0.50 -30.65 84.41
CA ASP A 416 1.37 -29.64 83.79
C ASP A 416 2.18 -30.20 82.60
N ARG A 417 2.47 -31.51 82.59
CA ARG A 417 2.86 -32.28 81.38
C ARG A 417 1.77 -32.23 80.31
N THR A 418 0.50 -32.49 80.67
CA THR A 418 -0.62 -32.48 79.73
C THR A 418 -0.96 -31.09 79.20
N LYS A 419 -0.92 -30.03 80.04
CA LYS A 419 -0.97 -28.62 79.58
C LYS A 419 0.12 -28.33 78.53
N SER A 420 1.36 -28.72 78.81
CA SER A 420 2.49 -28.52 77.90
C SER A 420 2.27 -29.24 76.55
N ARG A 421 1.70 -30.46 76.59
CA ARG A 421 1.34 -31.22 75.39
C ARG A 421 0.19 -30.57 74.60
N ILE A 422 -0.81 -30.00 75.28
CA ILE A 422 -1.91 -29.26 74.64
C ILE A 422 -1.39 -28.02 73.93
N LEU A 423 -0.52 -27.22 74.57
CA LEU A 423 0.09 -26.03 73.97
C LEU A 423 0.93 -26.37 72.73
N GLN A 424 1.70 -27.48 72.76
CA GLN A 424 2.41 -27.98 71.58
C GLN A 424 1.44 -28.33 70.44
N LEU A 425 0.35 -29.07 70.73
CA LEU A 425 -0.63 -29.47 69.72
C LEU A 425 -1.38 -28.27 69.13
N GLN A 426 -1.73 -27.27 69.95
CA GLN A 426 -2.31 -26.01 69.49
C GLN A 426 -1.35 -25.27 68.55
N LYS A 427 -0.05 -25.22 68.86
CA LYS A 427 0.94 -24.63 67.96
C LYS A 427 1.02 -25.40 66.63
N PHE A 428 1.21 -26.73 66.66
CA PHE A 428 1.26 -27.52 65.43
C PHE A 428 -0.01 -27.42 64.58
N LEU A 429 -1.19 -27.26 65.20
CA LEU A 429 -2.44 -27.03 64.50
C LEU A 429 -2.45 -25.65 63.81
N ALA A 430 -2.03 -24.59 64.51
CA ALA A 430 -1.91 -23.25 63.93
C ALA A 430 -0.89 -23.20 62.78
N ASP A 431 0.29 -23.81 62.96
CA ASP A 431 1.34 -23.94 61.93
C ASP A 431 0.79 -24.67 60.68
N CYS A 432 0.03 -25.76 60.87
CA CYS A 432 -0.62 -26.51 59.78
C CYS A 432 -1.75 -25.72 59.10
N GLU A 433 -2.57 -24.98 59.84
CA GLU A 433 -3.60 -24.12 59.26
C GLU A 433 -3.00 -22.98 58.43
N GLU A 434 -1.89 -22.37 58.87
CA GLU A 434 -1.21 -21.34 58.11
C GLU A 434 -0.57 -21.91 56.84
N GLY A 435 0.04 -23.09 56.94
CA GLY A 435 0.48 -23.87 55.78
C GLY A 435 -0.65 -24.10 54.78
N LYS A 436 -1.84 -24.50 55.25
CA LYS A 436 -3.04 -24.66 54.43
C LYS A 436 -3.48 -23.33 53.79
N ARG A 437 -3.65 -22.26 54.56
CA ARG A 437 -4.02 -20.91 54.05
C ARG A 437 -3.04 -20.45 52.96
N GLY A 438 -1.74 -20.74 53.12
CA GLY A 438 -0.71 -20.47 52.12
C GLY A 438 -0.82 -21.33 50.85
N VAL A 439 -1.25 -22.59 50.96
CA VAL A 439 -1.57 -23.45 49.79
C VAL A 439 -2.82 -22.95 49.08
N ASP A 440 -3.90 -22.70 49.81
CA ASP A 440 -5.18 -22.24 49.25
C ASP A 440 -5.01 -20.89 48.52
N GLY A 441 -4.27 -19.94 49.10
CA GLY A 441 -3.94 -18.66 48.44
C GLY A 441 -3.11 -18.81 47.15
N ARG A 442 -2.14 -19.75 47.12
CA ARG A 442 -1.41 -20.08 45.89
C ARG A 442 -2.30 -20.75 44.85
N LEU A 443 -3.22 -21.63 45.27
CA LEU A 443 -4.18 -22.29 44.38
C LEU A 443 -5.12 -21.27 43.73
N SER A 444 -5.72 -20.35 44.50
CA SER A 444 -6.58 -19.29 43.95
C SER A 444 -5.82 -18.34 43.02
N SER A 445 -4.54 -18.02 43.31
CA SER A 445 -3.68 -17.25 42.42
C SER A 445 -3.39 -17.99 41.09
N ALA A 446 -3.10 -19.29 41.16
CA ALA A 446 -2.89 -20.13 39.98
C ALA A 446 -4.17 -20.28 39.15
N GLN A 447 -5.34 -20.42 39.80
CA GLN A 447 -6.65 -20.45 39.12
C GLN A 447 -6.95 -19.12 38.41
N ALA A 448 -6.67 -17.98 39.05
CA ALA A 448 -6.87 -16.66 38.43
C ALA A 448 -5.94 -16.43 37.23
N THR A 449 -4.66 -16.84 37.31
CA THR A 449 -3.74 -16.74 36.16
C THR A 449 -4.10 -17.69 35.02
N LEU A 450 -4.59 -18.90 35.32
CA LEU A 450 -5.08 -19.85 34.31
C LEU A 450 -6.34 -19.32 33.61
N MET A 451 -7.30 -18.75 34.34
CA MET A 451 -8.50 -18.12 33.75
C MET A 451 -8.14 -16.98 32.78
N LEU A 452 -7.18 -16.13 33.16
CA LEU A 452 -6.67 -15.07 32.28
C LEU A 452 -5.97 -15.65 31.03
N GLN A 453 -5.20 -16.74 31.19
CA GLN A 453 -4.60 -17.43 30.05
C GLN A 453 -5.66 -18.00 29.09
N GLU A 454 -6.68 -18.71 29.59
CA GLU A 454 -7.79 -19.18 28.76
C GLU A 454 -8.50 -18.04 28.01
N GLU A 455 -8.73 -16.90 28.67
CA GLU A 455 -9.39 -15.76 28.03
C GLU A 455 -8.51 -15.10 26.95
N THR A 456 -7.19 -15.01 27.15
CA THR A 456 -6.27 -14.59 26.08
C THR A 456 -6.22 -15.56 24.92
N ILE A 457 -6.25 -16.89 25.17
CA ILE A 457 -6.32 -17.91 24.11
C ILE A 457 -7.64 -17.77 23.33
N ARG A 458 -8.78 -17.66 24.02
CA ARG A 458 -10.10 -17.40 23.40
C ARG A 458 -10.13 -16.11 22.59
N LYS A 459 -9.38 -15.07 23.00
CA LYS A 459 -9.24 -13.83 22.21
C LYS A 459 -8.43 -14.07 20.93
N ILE A 460 -7.24 -14.65 21.04
CA ILE A 460 -6.36 -14.96 19.90
C ILE A 460 -7.06 -15.89 18.91
N GLU A 461 -7.86 -16.84 19.38
CA GLU A 461 -8.60 -17.76 18.51
C GLU A 461 -9.73 -17.08 17.73
N ARG A 462 -10.44 -16.11 18.32
CA ARG A 462 -11.40 -15.26 17.58
C ARG A 462 -10.71 -14.38 16.53
N GLU A 463 -9.55 -13.81 16.86
CA GLU A 463 -8.74 -12.99 15.94
C GLU A 463 -8.17 -13.83 14.78
N ARG A 464 -7.75 -15.08 15.06
CA ARG A 464 -7.37 -16.09 14.07
C ARG A 464 -8.54 -16.49 13.16
N GLN A 465 -9.73 -16.68 13.72
CA GLN A 465 -10.92 -17.03 12.93
C GLN A 465 -11.32 -15.88 11.99
N ALA A 466 -11.37 -14.64 12.50
CA ALA A 466 -11.70 -13.46 11.69
C ALA A 466 -10.68 -13.21 10.56
N SER A 467 -9.39 -13.42 10.83
CA SER A 467 -8.34 -13.31 9.79
C SER A 467 -8.41 -14.46 8.76
N ALA A 468 -8.75 -15.68 9.17
CA ALA A 468 -9.00 -16.79 8.24
C ALA A 468 -10.22 -16.52 7.31
N GLU A 469 -11.28 -15.92 7.84
CA GLU A 469 -12.46 -15.50 7.05
C GLU A 469 -12.13 -14.36 6.06
N GLN A 470 -11.27 -13.42 6.46
CA GLN A 470 -10.74 -12.39 5.56
C GLN A 470 -9.90 -13.00 4.43
N VAL A 471 -8.97 -13.92 4.73
CA VAL A 471 -8.17 -14.63 3.72
C VAL A 471 -9.07 -15.39 2.76
N ALA A 472 -10.01 -16.20 3.25
CA ALA A 472 -10.95 -16.93 2.40
C ALA A 472 -11.86 -16.02 1.56
N THR A 473 -12.09 -14.77 1.99
CA THR A 473 -12.81 -13.76 1.20
C THR A 473 -11.93 -13.18 0.09
N LEU A 474 -10.67 -12.86 0.40
CA LEU A 474 -9.68 -12.40 -0.56
C LEU A 474 -9.37 -13.46 -1.63
N GLU A 475 -9.29 -14.74 -1.26
CA GLU A 475 -9.11 -15.86 -2.19
C GLU A 475 -10.27 -15.98 -3.19
N ARG A 476 -11.53 -15.88 -2.72
CA ARG A 476 -12.71 -15.89 -3.60
C ARG A 476 -12.74 -14.67 -4.54
N ASN A 477 -12.37 -13.50 -4.04
CA ASN A 477 -12.26 -12.28 -4.84
C ASN A 477 -11.16 -12.40 -5.90
N LEU A 478 -9.98 -12.92 -5.53
CA LEU A 478 -8.87 -13.19 -6.44
C LEU A 478 -9.27 -14.19 -7.53
N GLN A 479 -9.91 -15.31 -7.17
CA GLN A 479 -10.39 -16.32 -8.11
C GLN A 479 -11.42 -15.75 -9.10
N THR A 480 -12.31 -14.88 -8.61
CA THR A 480 -13.28 -14.16 -9.45
C THR A 480 -12.59 -13.19 -10.41
N CYS A 481 -11.59 -12.43 -9.94
CA CYS A 481 -10.77 -11.55 -10.77
C CYS A 481 -9.97 -12.32 -11.82
N LEU A 482 -9.39 -13.47 -11.48
CA LEU A 482 -8.68 -14.35 -12.42
C LEU A 482 -9.61 -14.85 -13.53
N PHE A 483 -10.81 -15.31 -13.19
CA PHE A 483 -11.82 -15.73 -14.17
C PHE A 483 -12.24 -14.57 -15.11
N LEU A 484 -12.50 -13.38 -14.55
CA LEU A 484 -12.86 -12.18 -15.32
C LEU A 484 -11.70 -11.64 -16.18
N LEU A 485 -10.44 -11.92 -15.82
CA LEU A 485 -9.28 -11.61 -16.66
C LEU A 485 -9.08 -12.65 -17.76
N GLN A 486 -9.30 -13.94 -17.49
CA GLN A 486 -9.26 -15.01 -18.48
C GLN A 486 -10.30 -14.79 -19.60
N ASP A 487 -11.55 -14.51 -19.23
CA ASP A 487 -12.62 -14.15 -20.16
C ASP A 487 -12.26 -12.94 -21.05
N LYS A 488 -11.63 -11.90 -20.47
CA LYS A 488 -11.14 -10.74 -21.23
C LYS A 488 -10.00 -11.12 -22.18
N VAL A 489 -9.07 -11.98 -21.76
CA VAL A 489 -7.98 -12.48 -22.61
C VAL A 489 -8.52 -13.27 -23.80
N ASP A 490 -9.46 -14.18 -23.58
CA ASP A 490 -10.01 -15.00 -24.67
C ASP A 490 -10.92 -14.18 -25.61
N LYS A 491 -11.65 -13.18 -25.08
CA LYS A 491 -12.34 -12.16 -25.90
C LYS A 491 -11.38 -11.27 -26.70
N LEU A 492 -10.14 -11.06 -26.26
CA LEU A 492 -9.11 -10.36 -27.04
C LEU A 492 -8.53 -11.25 -28.13
N LYS A 493 -8.15 -12.51 -27.83
CA LYS A 493 -7.72 -13.50 -28.85
C LYS A 493 -8.78 -13.68 -29.95
N ALA A 494 -10.06 -13.73 -29.58
CA ALA A 494 -11.17 -13.84 -30.53
C ALA A 494 -11.38 -12.60 -31.41
N LYS A 495 -10.88 -11.42 -31.00
CA LYS A 495 -10.84 -10.21 -31.84
C LYS A 495 -9.58 -10.18 -32.71
N GLU A 496 -8.44 -10.55 -32.15
CA GLU A 496 -7.16 -10.68 -32.86
C GLU A 496 -7.27 -11.64 -34.06
N ALA A 497 -7.82 -12.85 -33.84
CA ALA A 497 -8.07 -13.81 -34.92
C ALA A 497 -9.00 -13.28 -36.03
N LYS A 498 -9.99 -12.43 -35.70
CA LYS A 498 -10.84 -11.79 -36.71
C LYS A 498 -10.06 -10.77 -37.53
N LEU A 499 -9.31 -9.89 -36.86
CA LEU A 499 -8.43 -8.91 -37.51
C LEU A 499 -7.36 -9.58 -38.38
N GLU A 500 -6.86 -10.77 -38.01
CA GLU A 500 -5.99 -11.57 -38.89
C GLU A 500 -6.71 -12.01 -40.18
N THR A 501 -7.94 -12.51 -40.09
CA THR A 501 -8.70 -12.91 -41.29
C THR A 501 -9.06 -11.73 -42.18
N GLU A 502 -9.35 -10.57 -41.61
CA GLU A 502 -9.58 -9.33 -42.35
C GLU A 502 -8.29 -8.84 -43.02
N LYS A 503 -7.15 -8.89 -42.31
CA LYS A 503 -5.82 -8.59 -42.85
C LYS A 503 -5.41 -9.53 -44.00
N ARG A 504 -5.78 -10.82 -43.97
CA ARG A 504 -5.57 -11.76 -45.08
C ARG A 504 -6.42 -11.39 -46.30
N LYS A 505 -7.73 -11.17 -46.12
CA LYS A 505 -8.63 -10.71 -47.19
C LYS A 505 -8.20 -9.39 -47.83
N LEU A 506 -7.73 -8.43 -47.04
CA LEU A 506 -7.23 -7.14 -47.55
C LEU A 506 -5.94 -7.30 -48.37
N LYS A 507 -5.07 -8.26 -48.03
CA LYS A 507 -3.92 -8.62 -48.88
C LYS A 507 -4.36 -9.26 -50.20
N GLU A 508 -5.28 -10.23 -50.16
CA GLU A 508 -5.83 -10.88 -51.36
C GLU A 508 -6.45 -9.86 -52.32
N VAL A 509 -7.15 -8.85 -51.79
CA VAL A 509 -7.71 -7.73 -52.57
C VAL A 509 -6.63 -6.79 -53.11
N LEU A 510 -5.59 -6.49 -52.34
CA LEU A 510 -4.44 -5.68 -52.80
C LEU A 510 -3.68 -6.38 -53.92
N GLU A 511 -3.30 -7.64 -53.72
CA GLU A 511 -2.63 -8.47 -54.73
C GLU A 511 -3.49 -8.59 -55.99
N ALA A 512 -4.81 -8.72 -55.86
CA ALA A 512 -5.74 -8.71 -57.01
C ALA A 512 -5.81 -7.34 -57.72
N ALA A 513 -5.62 -6.22 -57.01
CA ALA A 513 -5.56 -4.88 -57.59
C ALA A 513 -4.22 -4.63 -58.31
N GLU A 514 -3.10 -5.03 -57.73
CA GLU A 514 -1.77 -4.96 -58.34
C GLU A 514 -1.69 -5.83 -59.61
N ASN A 515 -2.28 -7.02 -59.58
CA ASN A 515 -2.46 -7.89 -60.75
C ASN A 515 -3.40 -7.33 -61.83
N ARG A 516 -4.23 -6.31 -61.53
CA ARG A 516 -5.01 -5.56 -62.53
C ARG A 516 -4.22 -4.37 -63.06
N ALA A 517 -3.54 -3.62 -62.20
CA ALA A 517 -2.71 -2.47 -62.57
C ALA A 517 -1.59 -2.89 -63.55
N THR A 518 -0.90 -4.00 -63.27
CA THR A 518 0.13 -4.56 -64.16
C THR A 518 -0.43 -4.97 -65.53
N LYS A 519 -1.62 -5.58 -65.59
CA LYS A 519 -2.28 -5.92 -66.87
C LYS A 519 -2.69 -4.67 -67.66
N LEU A 520 -3.20 -3.64 -66.99
CA LEU A 520 -3.55 -2.36 -67.63
C LEU A 520 -2.31 -1.63 -68.16
N GLU A 521 -1.20 -1.65 -67.40
CA GLU A 521 0.08 -1.06 -67.83
C GLU A 521 0.69 -1.78 -69.04
N LEU A 522 0.59 -3.11 -69.10
CA LEU A 522 0.99 -3.88 -70.29
C LEU A 522 0.10 -3.55 -71.50
N SER A 523 -1.23 -3.44 -71.30
CA SER A 523 -2.16 -3.05 -72.35
C SER A 523 -1.88 -1.63 -72.87
N ARG A 524 -1.62 -0.68 -71.98
CA ARG A 524 -1.25 0.71 -72.31
C ARG A 524 -0.01 0.74 -73.21
N ARG A 525 1.06 0.03 -72.83
CA ARG A 525 2.30 -0.04 -73.63
C ARG A 525 2.10 -0.70 -74.98
N SER A 526 1.19 -1.67 -75.11
CA SER A 526 0.84 -2.25 -76.42
C SER A 526 0.21 -1.21 -77.35
N VAL A 527 -0.80 -0.48 -76.85
CA VAL A 527 -1.50 0.58 -77.60
C VAL A 527 -0.57 1.77 -77.91
N GLU A 528 0.34 2.13 -77.01
CA GLU A 528 1.36 3.15 -77.27
C GLU A 528 2.34 2.70 -78.37
N GLY A 529 2.73 1.42 -78.39
CA GLY A 529 3.51 0.85 -79.49
C GLY A 529 2.74 0.73 -80.82
N GLU A 530 1.40 0.65 -80.79
CA GLU A 530 0.54 0.72 -81.97
C GLU A 530 0.42 2.16 -82.50
N LEU A 531 0.24 3.13 -81.59
CA LEU A 531 0.20 4.56 -81.91
C LEU A 531 1.52 5.03 -82.55
N GLN A 532 2.67 4.62 -82.00
CA GLN A 532 3.98 4.94 -82.58
C GLN A 532 4.15 4.38 -84.00
N ARG A 533 3.69 3.15 -84.26
CA ARG A 533 3.69 2.57 -85.61
C ARG A 533 2.74 3.31 -86.55
N ALA A 534 1.55 3.69 -86.09
CA ALA A 534 0.61 4.47 -86.87
C ALA A 534 1.14 5.88 -87.21
N GLN A 535 1.86 6.52 -86.29
CA GLN A 535 2.53 7.81 -86.50
C GLN A 535 3.66 7.71 -87.54
N LEU A 536 4.50 6.68 -87.47
CA LEU A 536 5.54 6.45 -88.49
C LEU A 536 4.92 6.23 -89.87
N ASN A 537 3.93 5.34 -89.98
CA ASN A 537 3.19 5.11 -91.22
C ASN A 537 2.54 6.40 -91.76
N LEU A 538 2.02 7.27 -90.89
CA LEU A 538 1.47 8.57 -91.31
C LEU A 538 2.56 9.48 -91.90
N THR A 539 3.71 9.61 -91.23
CA THR A 539 4.83 10.42 -91.75
C THR A 539 5.38 9.88 -93.06
N GLU A 540 5.42 8.56 -93.26
CA GLU A 540 5.76 7.94 -94.54
C GLU A 540 4.76 8.39 -95.63
N ARG A 541 3.45 8.30 -95.39
CA ARG A 541 2.42 8.77 -96.33
C ARG A 541 2.47 10.27 -96.58
N GLU A 542 2.81 11.09 -95.58
CA GLU A 542 3.01 12.52 -95.76
C GLU A 542 4.20 12.81 -96.71
N THR A 543 5.31 12.08 -96.58
CA THR A 543 6.45 12.21 -97.52
C THR A 543 6.13 11.68 -98.92
N GLU A 544 5.37 10.57 -99.05
CA GLU A 544 4.86 10.11 -100.35
C GLU A 544 3.99 11.20 -101.00
N ILE A 545 3.03 11.77 -100.26
CA ILE A 545 2.13 12.83 -100.74
C ILE A 545 2.92 14.07 -101.17
N GLN A 546 3.93 14.49 -100.41
CA GLN A 546 4.82 15.60 -100.79
C GLN A 546 5.54 15.28 -102.11
N SER A 547 6.14 14.10 -102.25
CA SER A 547 6.83 13.70 -103.49
C SER A 547 5.89 13.62 -104.71
N LEU A 548 4.62 13.26 -104.51
CA LEU A 548 3.59 13.23 -105.56
C LEU A 548 3.08 14.65 -105.89
N GLN A 549 3.01 15.55 -104.91
CA GLN A 549 2.69 16.96 -105.13
C GLN A 549 3.79 17.65 -105.94
N GLU A 550 5.06 17.41 -105.62
CA GLU A 550 6.22 17.90 -106.40
C GLU A 550 6.18 17.38 -107.84
N GLN A 551 5.96 16.08 -108.05
CA GLN A 551 5.79 15.50 -109.40
C GLN A 551 4.62 16.13 -110.15
N ALA A 552 3.46 16.31 -109.50
CA ALA A 552 2.30 16.96 -110.07
C ALA A 552 2.48 18.48 -110.32
N GLN A 553 3.42 19.13 -109.63
CA GLN A 553 3.83 20.50 -109.91
C GLN A 553 4.75 20.56 -111.13
N VAL A 554 5.76 19.69 -111.20
CA VAL A 554 6.66 19.57 -112.36
C VAL A 554 5.87 19.25 -113.64
N LEU A 555 4.92 18.32 -113.59
CA LEU A 555 4.04 18.00 -114.72
C LEU A 555 3.13 19.18 -115.12
N ARG A 556 2.66 19.99 -114.16
CA ARG A 556 1.89 21.22 -114.46
C ARG A 556 2.75 22.30 -115.10
N CYS A 557 3.98 22.49 -114.64
CA CYS A 557 4.95 23.37 -115.31
C CYS A 557 5.23 22.89 -116.73
N GLN A 558 5.51 21.59 -116.93
CA GLN A 558 5.71 21.01 -118.27
C GLN A 558 4.48 21.15 -119.17
N LEU A 559 3.26 21.04 -118.64
CA LEU A 559 2.03 21.25 -119.39
C LEU A 559 1.92 22.71 -119.86
N GLY A 560 2.09 23.69 -118.97
CA GLY A 560 2.12 25.11 -119.37
C GLY A 560 3.23 25.43 -120.38
N ASP A 561 4.37 24.76 -120.26
CA ASP A 561 5.49 24.80 -121.22
C ASP A 561 5.14 24.19 -122.59
N LYS A 562 4.14 23.31 -122.68
CA LYS A 562 3.62 22.74 -123.93
C LYS A 562 2.47 23.57 -124.48
N GLU A 563 1.55 24.02 -123.63
CA GLU A 563 0.41 24.89 -123.96
C GLU A 563 0.90 26.21 -124.58
N SER A 564 1.90 26.85 -123.97
CA SER A 564 2.55 28.06 -124.51
C SER A 564 3.22 27.80 -125.87
N LYS A 565 3.87 26.66 -126.06
CA LYS A 565 4.46 26.26 -127.36
C LYS A 565 3.39 25.95 -128.40
N THR A 566 2.25 25.36 -128.02
CA THR A 566 1.10 25.19 -128.95
C THR A 566 0.43 26.51 -129.29
N ALA A 567 0.35 27.47 -128.36
CA ALA A 567 -0.15 28.81 -128.63
C ALA A 567 0.77 29.60 -129.59
N GLN A 568 2.09 29.46 -129.42
CA GLN A 568 3.08 30.00 -130.37
C GLN A 568 2.92 29.38 -131.77
N LEU A 569 2.86 28.05 -131.86
CA LEU A 569 2.67 27.35 -133.14
C LEU A 569 1.30 27.66 -133.78
N GLN A 570 0.24 27.86 -132.99
CA GLN A 570 -1.05 28.33 -133.50
C GLN A 570 -0.94 29.76 -134.05
N GLN A 571 -0.26 30.67 -133.35
CA GLN A 571 -0.04 32.03 -133.84
C GLN A 571 0.80 32.06 -135.14
N GLU A 572 1.77 31.16 -135.29
CA GLU A 572 2.51 30.98 -136.54
C GLU A 572 1.63 30.39 -137.65
N LEU A 573 0.80 29.39 -137.35
CA LEU A 573 -0.15 28.79 -138.29
C LEU A 573 -1.20 29.80 -138.75
N ASP A 574 -1.76 30.60 -137.85
CA ASP A 574 -2.71 31.67 -138.16
C ASP A 574 -2.04 32.73 -139.05
N ARG A 575 -0.80 33.14 -138.73
CA ARG A 575 0.00 34.06 -139.56
C ARG A 575 0.25 33.49 -140.96
N LEU A 576 0.61 32.21 -141.07
CA LEU A 576 0.82 31.53 -142.35
C LEU A 576 -0.48 31.43 -143.14
N THR A 577 -1.60 31.15 -142.48
CA THR A 577 -2.95 31.09 -143.09
C THR A 577 -3.39 32.46 -143.62
N HIS A 578 -3.15 33.55 -142.87
CA HIS A 578 -3.39 34.91 -143.35
C HIS A 578 -2.48 35.27 -144.55
N SER A 579 -1.23 34.78 -144.55
CA SER A 579 -0.33 34.95 -145.70
C SER A 579 -0.81 34.17 -146.93
N LEU A 580 -1.29 32.94 -146.74
CA LEU A 580 -1.83 32.08 -147.79
C LEU A 580 -3.08 32.69 -148.41
N ALA A 581 -4.07 33.07 -147.60
CA ALA A 581 -5.30 33.73 -148.06
C ALA A 581 -5.00 35.06 -148.79
N ARG A 582 -3.95 35.78 -148.38
CA ARG A 582 -3.47 36.97 -149.11
C ARG A 582 -2.89 36.61 -150.48
N THR A 583 -2.11 35.53 -150.59
CA THR A 583 -1.59 35.06 -151.89
C THR A 583 -2.69 34.51 -152.79
N GLU A 584 -3.65 33.74 -152.26
CA GLU A 584 -4.83 33.27 -152.98
C GLU A 584 -5.69 34.44 -153.48
N GLY A 585 -5.85 35.49 -152.67
CA GLY A 585 -6.51 36.73 -153.08
C GLY A 585 -5.80 37.41 -154.26
N THR A 586 -4.46 37.48 -154.25
CA THR A 586 -3.71 37.99 -155.40
C THR A 586 -3.75 37.07 -156.62
N GLU A 587 -3.78 35.75 -156.42
CA GLU A 587 -3.91 34.76 -157.50
C GLU A 587 -5.29 34.87 -158.18
N ASN A 588 -6.36 35.01 -157.39
CA ASN A 588 -7.70 35.19 -157.92
C ASN A 588 -7.85 36.53 -158.65
N HIS A 589 -7.29 37.64 -158.14
CA HIS A 589 -7.23 38.89 -158.89
C HIS A 589 -6.45 38.79 -160.22
N LEU A 590 -5.42 37.93 -160.29
CA LEU A 590 -4.73 37.62 -161.55
C LEU A 590 -5.60 36.75 -162.48
N LYS A 591 -6.35 35.77 -161.96
CA LYS A 591 -7.34 35.00 -162.74
C LYS A 591 -8.42 35.90 -163.33
N ASP A 592 -8.98 36.82 -162.54
CA ASP A 592 -9.97 37.80 -163.00
C ASP A 592 -9.42 38.65 -164.16
N ARG A 593 -8.18 39.14 -164.02
CA ARG A 593 -7.50 39.87 -165.11
C ARG A 593 -7.26 39.02 -166.35
N VAL A 594 -6.88 37.74 -166.19
CA VAL A 594 -6.75 36.80 -167.32
C VAL A 594 -8.10 36.54 -167.99
N GLN A 595 -9.19 36.43 -167.22
CA GLN A 595 -10.54 36.24 -167.75
C GLN A 595 -11.03 37.49 -168.51
N ILE A 596 -10.81 38.69 -167.98
CA ILE A 596 -11.12 39.96 -168.66
C ILE A 596 -10.33 40.10 -169.98
N LEU A 597 -9.04 39.78 -169.96
CA LEU A 597 -8.21 39.78 -171.18
C LEU A 597 -8.65 38.72 -172.18
N SER A 598 -9.09 37.54 -171.71
CA SER A 598 -9.62 36.47 -172.57
C SER A 598 -10.95 36.86 -173.22
N GLN A 599 -11.82 37.56 -172.48
CA GLN A 599 -13.07 38.09 -173.03
C GLN A 599 -12.79 39.15 -174.11
N ALA A 600 -11.90 40.11 -173.82
CA ALA A 600 -11.50 41.12 -174.81
C ALA A 600 -10.86 40.49 -176.07
N LEU A 601 -10.10 39.41 -175.92
CA LEU A 601 -9.55 38.64 -177.05
C LEU A 601 -10.65 37.92 -177.85
N SER A 602 -11.65 37.34 -177.17
CA SER A 602 -12.84 36.74 -177.79
C SER A 602 -13.62 37.78 -178.61
N ASP A 603 -13.89 38.95 -178.03
CA ASP A 603 -14.66 40.01 -178.67
C ASP A 603 -13.92 40.59 -179.89
N ALA A 604 -12.59 40.75 -179.80
CA ALA A 604 -11.74 41.12 -180.94
C ALA A 604 -11.73 40.03 -182.03
N THR A 605 -11.75 38.75 -181.65
CA THR A 605 -11.82 37.62 -182.60
C THR A 605 -13.18 37.57 -183.30
N ALA A 606 -14.28 37.84 -182.57
CA ALA A 606 -15.62 37.97 -183.15
C ALA A 606 -15.68 39.14 -184.16
N GLY A 607 -15.10 40.30 -183.82
CA GLY A 607 -14.94 41.43 -184.74
C GLY A 607 -14.10 41.08 -185.99
N SER A 608 -13.06 40.26 -185.84
CA SER A 608 -12.29 39.75 -186.99
C SER A 608 -13.10 38.80 -187.86
N SER A 609 -13.98 37.98 -187.27
CA SER A 609 -14.82 37.04 -188.02
C SER A 609 -15.93 37.74 -188.82
N SER A 610 -16.57 38.79 -188.29
CA SER A 610 -17.57 39.56 -189.04
C SER A 610 -16.96 40.38 -190.18
N LEU A 611 -15.72 40.89 -190.00
CA LEU A 611 -14.94 41.44 -191.12
C LEU A 611 -14.65 40.38 -192.21
N HIS A 612 -14.38 39.14 -191.82
CA HIS A 612 -14.15 38.04 -192.75
C HIS A 612 -15.43 37.62 -193.51
N GLU A 613 -16.60 37.63 -192.84
CA GLU A 613 -17.89 37.41 -193.49
C GLU A 613 -18.21 38.51 -194.52
N ASN A 614 -17.95 39.78 -194.21
CA ASN A 614 -18.12 40.89 -195.15
C ASN A 614 -17.23 40.72 -196.41
N ILE A 615 -15.98 40.26 -196.24
CA ILE A 615 -15.10 39.91 -197.36
C ILE A 615 -15.69 38.75 -198.19
N SER A 616 -16.23 37.72 -197.55
CA SER A 616 -16.87 36.58 -198.22
C SER A 616 -18.13 36.99 -199.02
N GLN A 617 -18.92 37.95 -198.51
CA GLN A 617 -20.08 38.50 -199.21
C GLN A 617 -19.66 39.28 -200.48
N LEU A 618 -18.62 40.11 -200.40
CA LEU A 618 -18.07 40.82 -201.56
C LEU A 618 -17.52 39.85 -202.63
N GLN A 619 -16.87 38.76 -202.22
CA GLN A 619 -16.40 37.72 -203.14
C GLN A 619 -17.56 37.02 -203.88
N LYS A 620 -18.70 36.77 -203.23
CA LYS A 620 -19.88 36.17 -203.88
C LYS A 620 -20.49 37.11 -204.94
N ALA A 621 -20.58 38.41 -204.64
CA ALA A 621 -21.07 39.41 -205.61
C ALA A 621 -20.22 39.43 -206.90
N LEU A 622 -18.90 39.31 -206.77
CA LEU A 622 -17.99 39.23 -207.92
C LEU A 622 -18.26 38.00 -208.79
N THR A 623 -18.44 36.82 -208.19
CA THR A 623 -18.68 35.58 -208.95
C THR A 623 -20.00 35.54 -209.72
N ALA A 624 -21.02 36.29 -209.30
CA ALA A 624 -22.27 36.39 -210.03
C ALA A 624 -22.11 37.19 -211.34
N ALA A 625 -21.42 38.34 -211.27
CA ALA A 625 -21.19 39.22 -212.42
C ALA A 625 -20.39 38.56 -213.56
N GLU A 626 -19.56 37.57 -213.26
CA GLU A 626 -18.80 36.82 -214.27
C GLU A 626 -19.61 35.72 -215.00
N GLN A 627 -20.74 35.28 -214.43
CA GLN A 627 -21.53 34.17 -214.96
C GLN A 627 -22.51 34.64 -216.04
N ASP A 628 -23.25 35.73 -215.81
CA ASP A 628 -24.18 36.29 -216.80
C ASP A 628 -23.47 36.72 -218.10
N ARG A 629 -22.21 37.15 -217.99
CA ARG A 629 -21.35 37.49 -219.13
C ARG A 629 -21.12 36.32 -220.11
N ARG A 630 -21.31 35.06 -219.69
CA ARG A 630 -21.08 33.87 -220.54
C ARG A 630 -22.27 33.45 -221.40
N LEU A 631 -23.49 33.90 -221.10
CA LEU A 631 -24.71 33.43 -221.81
C LEU A 631 -25.07 34.27 -223.05
N LEU A 632 -24.51 35.47 -223.20
CA LEU A 632 -24.83 36.39 -224.30
C LEU A 632 -23.94 36.22 -225.56
N GLN A 633 -23.10 35.19 -225.66
CA GLN A 633 -21.98 35.15 -226.61
C GLN A 633 -22.03 34.04 -227.69
N MET A 634 -23.20 33.50 -228.04
CA MET A 634 -23.33 32.38 -229.02
C MET A 634 -24.29 32.62 -230.22
N SER A 635 -24.91 33.80 -230.35
CA SER A 635 -25.68 34.19 -231.54
C SER A 635 -25.84 35.72 -231.61
N LEU A 636 -25.45 36.44 -232.66
CA LEU A 636 -24.81 36.04 -233.93
C LEU A 636 -23.76 37.11 -234.35
N GLN A 637 -23.05 36.90 -235.46
CA GLN A 637 -21.92 37.72 -235.93
C GLN A 637 -22.28 39.19 -236.21
N ILE A 638 -21.38 40.14 -235.87
CA ILE A 638 -21.04 41.35 -236.64
C ILE A 638 -19.82 42.08 -236.02
N ASP A 639 -18.78 42.27 -236.84
CA ASP A 639 -17.72 43.31 -236.88
C ASP A 639 -16.81 43.69 -235.66
N PRO A 640 -15.65 44.37 -235.90
CA PRO A 640 -14.48 44.31 -235.01
C PRO A 640 -13.99 45.68 -234.50
N THR A 641 -12.69 45.76 -234.10
CA THR A 641 -11.93 46.95 -233.62
C THR A 641 -12.25 47.38 -232.16
N SER A 642 -11.41 48.08 -231.38
CA SER A 642 -9.94 48.34 -231.38
C SER A 642 -9.58 49.14 -230.11
N ARG A 643 -8.31 49.08 -229.63
CA ARG A 643 -7.62 50.13 -228.80
C ARG A 643 -8.28 50.45 -227.42
N GLU A 644 -7.80 51.33 -226.53
CA GLU A 644 -6.47 51.78 -226.05
C GLU A 644 -6.68 52.45 -224.65
N VAL A 645 -5.76 52.22 -223.69
CA VAL A 645 -5.07 53.22 -222.79
C VAL A 645 -5.91 54.20 -221.90
N VAL A 646 -5.23 54.91 -220.97
CA VAL A 646 -5.68 56.09 -220.16
C VAL A 646 -6.56 55.77 -218.93
N SER A 647 -6.50 56.46 -217.77
CA SER A 647 -5.42 56.77 -216.79
C SER A 647 -5.99 57.67 -215.65
N LEU A 648 -5.16 58.17 -214.71
CA LEU A 648 -5.40 59.36 -213.83
C LEU A 648 -6.47 59.20 -212.70
N GLU A 649 -6.48 59.96 -211.60
CA GLU A 649 -5.41 60.59 -210.79
C GLU A 649 -5.92 60.95 -209.37
N SER A 650 -5.02 61.45 -208.51
CA SER A 650 -5.14 62.04 -207.16
C SER A 650 -6.47 62.67 -206.69
N THR A 651 -6.72 62.63 -205.37
CA THR A 651 -6.71 63.87 -204.53
C THR A 651 -6.58 63.61 -203.01
N SER A 652 -6.10 64.64 -202.30
CA SER A 652 -5.70 64.70 -200.89
C SER A 652 -6.75 65.31 -199.94
N LEU A 653 -6.65 65.11 -198.60
CA LEU A 653 -6.40 66.22 -197.63
C LEU A 653 -6.45 65.85 -196.11
N SER A 654 -5.86 66.77 -195.33
CA SER A 654 -6.13 67.15 -193.92
C SER A 654 -5.45 66.40 -192.75
N CYS A 655 -5.09 67.19 -191.73
CA CYS A 655 -4.25 66.85 -190.57
C CYS A 655 -5.02 67.08 -189.24
N ILE A 656 -4.53 66.52 -188.11
CA ILE A 656 -4.62 66.97 -186.68
C ILE A 656 -4.09 65.80 -185.80
N SER A 657 -3.08 65.92 -184.91
CA SER A 657 -3.02 66.62 -183.59
C SER A 657 -3.95 65.97 -182.54
N GLN A 658 -3.63 65.70 -181.24
CA GLN A 658 -2.51 66.07 -180.35
C GLN A 658 -2.46 65.17 -179.08
N CYS A 659 -1.28 65.06 -178.43
CA CYS A 659 -1.03 64.94 -176.97
C CYS A 659 -1.49 63.70 -176.11
N PRO A 660 -0.93 63.54 -174.87
CA PRO A 660 -1.10 62.37 -173.99
C PRO A 660 -1.67 62.71 -172.58
N ILE A 661 -1.70 61.75 -171.62
CA ILE A 661 -1.34 61.91 -170.18
C ILE A 661 -1.37 60.54 -169.44
N PHE A 662 -0.48 60.38 -168.44
CA PHE A 662 -0.35 59.34 -167.39
C PHE A 662 -0.95 57.94 -167.61
#